data_AF-A0A7C4Z1X8-F1
#
_entry.id   AF-A0A7C4Z1X8-F1
#
_cell.length_a   1.000
_cell.length_b   1.000
_cell.length_c   1.000
_cell.angle_alpha   90.00
_cell.angle_beta   90.00
_cell.angle_gamma   90.00
#
_symmetry.space_group_name_H-M   'P 1'
#
loop_
_entity.id
_entity.type
_entity.pdbx_description
1 polymer ?
#
loop_
_entity_poly.entity_id
_entity_poly.type
_entity_poly.pdbx_seq_one_letter_code
_entity_poly.pdbx_strand_id
1 'polypeptide(L)'
;MYDLRPLSDVLKELSKRCPEVPMLALGQTVLWDEPMKAVLQRYLPLYHPRAVVWMGVMDTDYFSKPPFTVSGRGEYRLFPHNDGSTKEIWVAAGELSRLFGCEVVPTRDMYSAHGVQLEAVAKNAPEGRRAFIDKVTEAWGWLGLVNTGSRRMLSGDVPLRDVFHVLIEQVQWALESTADSLRGSARDAALRQAERLRSWIEEFFAANPSAKLVELYLELGPRLCEFLLGRSPERLRTVLSSQLLRFNRNTVRRPLFRVLDLFLNPQTGETLKSAYNQTVAGSEIYTLDKFGEGAIPFELVVPGHGRGTICITGDRITVQADEPIHIKAAEPIQSAAQLAAAVESVLGKDVSLIGKAVTLLCMLGAEFVVVFNETASQYVWRTERMTALLRDQGIQLPLFPILRLVYPTWDTIREANVEIHLPEHLAQAFGKETVSSAEFSGRWRQVCAEQENELEKMKRLSSPVELLSFLAERDSETWSPLLEEYLALKNVLLSACEQINNLKRRTQELYSRLRELKRQCELIAREKGNDYRTCVAPLKERLWHVTYANPGSDEEAAQLMRRIAQEEERRKVFDMQWARVRSMVVRLRAEISKTRAERRAVETSSEVMRARRRIQEIALRAQEAKLWLVRNAYLTSKGLYQTCYRPSSWWIPLLSPDGRWFDAIAKETKAYLEPLSTSAELCRCGCGSQAKICRNKEC
;
A
#
# COMPACT_ATOMS: atom_id res chain seq x y z
N MET A 1 -6.36 -21.92 13.90
CA MET A 1 -4.93 -21.65 14.23
C MET A 1 -4.16 -22.94 14.02
N TYR A 2 -3.02 -22.90 13.35
CA TYR A 2 -2.17 -24.08 13.17
C TYR A 2 -1.41 -24.43 14.47
N ASP A 3 -1.12 -25.72 14.66
CA ASP A 3 -0.41 -26.24 15.82
C ASP A 3 1.10 -25.97 15.72
N LEU A 4 1.53 -24.85 16.32
CA LEU A 4 2.92 -24.40 16.32
C LEU A 4 3.75 -25.18 17.36
N ARG A 5 4.66 -26.03 16.87
CA ARG A 5 5.46 -26.97 17.68
C ARG A 5 6.95 -26.75 17.49
N PRO A 6 7.82 -27.28 18.38
CA PRO A 6 9.26 -27.33 18.11
C PRO A 6 9.56 -27.99 16.77
N LEU A 7 10.53 -27.46 16.00
CA LEU A 7 10.89 -27.98 14.69
C LEU A 7 11.20 -29.49 14.73
N SER A 8 11.85 -29.96 15.79
CA SER A 8 12.18 -31.38 15.99
C SER A 8 10.96 -32.30 15.91
N ASP A 9 9.83 -31.87 16.45
CA ASP A 9 8.64 -32.73 16.55
C ASP A 9 7.90 -32.79 15.22
N VAL A 10 7.86 -31.67 14.50
CA VAL A 10 7.34 -31.62 13.13
C VAL A 10 8.19 -32.46 12.19
N LEU A 11 9.53 -32.41 12.31
CA LEU A 11 10.43 -33.24 11.50
C LEU A 11 10.26 -34.74 11.80
N LYS A 12 10.07 -35.13 13.06
CA LYS A 12 9.74 -36.53 13.42
C LYS A 12 8.41 -36.98 12.81
N GLU A 13 7.41 -36.10 12.77
CA GLU A 13 6.13 -36.39 12.13
C GLU A 13 6.30 -36.59 10.62
N LEU A 14 7.01 -35.69 9.94
CA LEU A 14 7.31 -35.81 8.51
C LEU A 14 8.12 -37.07 8.19
N SER A 15 9.10 -37.41 9.02
CA SER A 15 9.88 -38.64 8.89
C SER A 15 9.01 -39.91 8.93
N LYS A 16 7.88 -39.89 9.65
CA LYS A 16 6.91 -40.99 9.68
C LYS A 16 5.95 -40.97 8.48
N ARG A 17 5.47 -39.78 8.10
CA ARG A 17 4.41 -39.61 7.08
C ARG A 17 4.93 -39.65 5.65
N CYS A 18 6.13 -39.14 5.41
CA CYS A 18 6.73 -38.96 4.09
C CYS A 18 8.27 -39.16 4.14
N PRO A 19 8.76 -40.35 4.54
CA PRO A 19 10.17 -40.60 4.83
C PRO A 19 11.15 -40.35 3.69
N GLU A 20 10.69 -40.43 2.44
CA GLU A 20 11.52 -40.34 1.23
C GLU A 20 11.22 -39.10 0.38
N VAL A 21 10.31 -38.25 0.84
CA VAL A 21 9.87 -37.09 0.06
C VAL A 21 10.88 -35.94 0.26
N PRO A 22 11.46 -35.40 -0.82
CA PRO A 22 12.36 -34.28 -0.73
C PRO A 22 11.63 -33.02 -0.23
N MET A 23 12.35 -32.20 0.53
CA MET A 23 11.89 -30.88 0.95
C MET A 23 12.32 -29.86 -0.09
N LEU A 24 11.39 -29.04 -0.59
CA LEU A 24 11.68 -28.02 -1.59
C LEU A 24 11.55 -26.63 -1.00
N ALA A 25 12.64 -25.89 -1.05
CA ALA A 25 12.74 -24.49 -0.70
C ALA A 25 12.98 -23.73 -2.01
N LEU A 26 11.98 -23.05 -2.56
CA LEU A 26 12.07 -22.37 -3.85
C LEU A 26 11.99 -20.87 -3.65
N GLY A 27 13.14 -20.20 -3.72
CA GLY A 27 13.26 -18.76 -3.47
C GLY A 27 13.72 -18.01 -4.71
N GLN A 28 13.22 -16.79 -4.86
CA GLN A 28 13.82 -15.80 -5.77
C GLN A 28 14.85 -14.91 -5.02
N THR A 29 15.00 -15.14 -3.72
CA THR A 29 15.62 -14.23 -2.75
C THR A 29 16.81 -14.91 -2.05
N VAL A 30 17.74 -15.48 -2.83
CA VAL A 30 18.95 -16.16 -2.30
C VAL A 30 19.79 -15.22 -1.44
N LEU A 31 19.90 -13.97 -1.89
CA LEU A 31 20.47 -12.88 -1.11
C LEU A 31 19.42 -12.23 -0.21
N TRP A 32 18.54 -13.00 0.46
CA TRP A 32 17.71 -12.48 1.56
C TRP A 32 17.47 -13.56 2.63
N ASP A 33 16.25 -14.09 2.73
CA ASP A 33 15.78 -14.96 3.81
C ASP A 33 15.79 -16.44 3.45
N GLU A 34 16.03 -16.79 2.19
CA GLU A 34 16.05 -18.18 1.73
C GLU A 34 17.12 -19.04 2.45
N PRO A 35 18.36 -18.55 2.67
CA PRO A 35 19.38 -19.32 3.37
C PRO A 35 19.09 -19.58 4.85
N MET A 36 18.14 -18.87 5.48
CA MET A 36 17.74 -19.15 6.87
C MET A 36 17.18 -20.56 7.05
N LYS A 37 16.72 -21.20 5.97
CA LYS A 37 16.32 -22.62 5.96
C LYS A 37 17.48 -23.58 6.26
N ALA A 38 18.71 -23.09 6.36
CA ALA A 38 19.85 -23.80 6.93
C ALA A 38 19.57 -24.39 8.32
N VAL A 39 18.60 -23.86 9.09
CA VAL A 39 18.14 -24.48 10.35
C VAL A 39 17.73 -25.94 10.16
N LEU A 40 17.21 -26.31 8.99
CA LEU A 40 16.86 -27.69 8.66
C LEU A 40 18.11 -28.57 8.60
N GLN A 41 19.22 -28.08 8.03
CA GLN A 41 20.47 -28.83 7.92
C GLN A 41 21.05 -29.19 9.30
N ARG A 42 20.73 -28.42 10.36
CA ARG A 42 21.11 -28.77 11.74
C ARG A 42 20.33 -29.98 12.27
N TYR A 43 19.05 -30.10 11.93
CA TYR A 43 18.12 -31.02 12.59
C TYR A 43 17.68 -32.23 11.76
N LEU A 44 17.74 -32.13 10.43
CA LEU A 44 17.40 -33.25 9.55
C LEU A 44 18.21 -34.52 9.84
N PRO A 45 19.55 -34.46 10.07
CA PRO A 45 20.30 -35.66 10.42
C PRO A 45 19.80 -36.36 11.70
N LEU A 46 19.18 -35.62 12.62
CA LEU A 46 18.74 -36.13 13.92
C LEU A 46 17.29 -36.66 13.88
N TYR A 47 16.41 -36.00 13.15
CA TYR A 47 14.96 -36.24 13.25
C TYR A 47 14.30 -36.71 11.94
N HIS A 48 14.97 -36.52 10.80
CA HIS A 48 14.51 -36.98 9.49
C HIS A 48 15.71 -37.38 8.61
N PRO A 49 16.45 -38.44 8.98
CA PRO A 49 17.77 -38.77 8.41
C PRO A 49 17.75 -39.28 6.97
N ARG A 50 16.59 -39.35 6.31
CA ARG A 50 16.45 -39.69 4.89
C ARG A 50 16.08 -38.48 4.03
N ALA A 51 15.64 -37.38 4.64
CA ALA A 51 15.27 -36.18 3.90
C ALA A 51 16.52 -35.48 3.33
N VAL A 52 16.28 -34.85 2.18
CA VAL A 52 17.20 -33.96 1.48
C VAL A 52 16.44 -32.67 1.21
N VAL A 53 17.12 -31.53 1.36
CA VAL A 53 16.58 -30.21 1.01
C VAL A 53 17.06 -29.83 -0.38
N TRP A 54 16.12 -29.48 -1.24
CA TRP A 54 16.37 -28.89 -2.53
C TRP A 54 16.16 -27.39 -2.39
N MET A 55 17.27 -26.64 -2.44
CA MET A 55 17.27 -25.18 -2.49
C MET A 55 17.20 -24.76 -3.96
N GLY A 56 15.99 -24.45 -4.39
CA GLY A 56 15.69 -24.00 -5.73
C GLY A 56 15.91 -22.51 -5.89
N VAL A 57 16.52 -22.12 -7.01
CA VAL A 57 16.55 -20.74 -7.51
C VAL A 57 15.46 -20.59 -8.56
N MET A 58 14.55 -19.66 -8.33
CA MET A 58 13.46 -19.39 -9.27
C MET A 58 13.93 -18.52 -10.44
N ASP A 59 14.18 -19.18 -11.56
CA ASP A 59 14.68 -18.61 -12.81
C ASP A 59 13.60 -18.48 -13.90
N THR A 60 12.40 -18.98 -13.64
CA THR A 60 11.25 -18.97 -14.56
C THR A 60 10.33 -17.76 -14.41
N ASP A 61 10.58 -16.89 -13.43
CA ASP A 61 9.88 -15.62 -13.28
C ASP A 61 10.52 -14.50 -14.09
N TYR A 62 9.71 -13.50 -14.44
CA TYR A 62 10.22 -12.28 -15.04
C TYR A 62 11.06 -11.52 -14.02
N PHE A 63 12.21 -11.04 -14.48
CA PHE A 63 13.02 -10.08 -13.74
C PHE A 63 12.24 -8.78 -13.55
N SER A 64 12.45 -8.16 -12.40
CA SER A 64 11.75 -6.95 -11.95
C SER A 64 11.84 -5.84 -12.98
N LYS A 65 10.71 -5.20 -13.32
CA LYS A 65 10.67 -4.07 -14.27
C LYS A 65 9.66 -3.02 -13.78
N PRO A 66 9.98 -1.72 -13.83
CA PRO A 66 9.02 -0.71 -13.44
C PRO A 66 7.98 -0.52 -14.56
N PRO A 67 6.73 -0.15 -14.22
CA PRO A 67 5.70 0.13 -15.22
C PRO A 67 5.90 1.49 -15.92
N PHE A 68 6.96 2.22 -15.57
CA PHE A 68 7.28 3.55 -16.09
C PHE A 68 8.64 3.57 -16.78
N THR A 69 8.80 4.48 -17.74
CA THR A 69 10.08 4.70 -18.41
C THR A 69 11.03 5.43 -17.47
N VAL A 70 12.23 4.89 -17.31
CA VAL A 70 13.30 5.50 -16.51
C VAL A 70 14.30 6.17 -17.45
N SER A 71 14.52 7.48 -17.28
CA SER A 71 15.54 8.22 -18.03
C SER A 71 16.94 8.02 -17.43
N GLY A 72 17.98 8.06 -18.27
CA GLY A 72 19.40 7.98 -17.89
C GLY A 72 20.14 6.76 -18.46
N ARG A 73 21.41 6.57 -18.07
CA ARG A 73 22.26 5.47 -18.56
C ARG A 73 22.06 4.18 -17.73
N GLY A 74 22.29 3.02 -18.35
CA GLY A 74 22.22 1.70 -17.71
C GLY A 74 20.85 1.01 -17.80
N GLU A 75 20.86 -0.30 -18.03
CA GLU A 75 19.65 -1.14 -18.11
C GLU A 75 19.19 -1.69 -16.76
N TYR A 76 20.00 -1.56 -15.70
CA TYR A 76 19.68 -2.06 -14.36
C TYR A 76 19.90 -0.97 -13.32
N ARG A 77 19.01 -0.87 -12.33
CA ARG A 77 19.07 0.13 -11.25
C ARG A 77 18.49 -0.39 -9.95
N LEU A 78 18.90 0.26 -8.86
CA LEU A 78 18.32 0.06 -7.53
C LEU A 78 17.15 1.02 -7.32
N PHE A 79 16.05 0.49 -6.81
CA PHE A 79 14.90 1.28 -6.40
C PHE A 79 14.48 0.93 -4.98
N PRO A 80 14.08 1.92 -4.17
CA PRO A 80 13.30 1.66 -2.98
C PRO A 80 11.85 1.31 -3.36
N HIS A 81 11.13 0.64 -2.48
CA HIS A 81 9.68 0.44 -2.62
C HIS A 81 8.93 1.51 -1.81
N ASN A 82 8.00 2.22 -2.44
CA ASN A 82 7.13 3.22 -1.81
C ASN A 82 5.70 3.14 -2.40
N ASP A 83 4.70 3.77 -1.76
CA ASP A 83 3.31 3.80 -2.26
C ASP A 83 3.05 4.96 -3.26
N GLY A 84 4.12 5.59 -3.75
CA GLY A 84 4.12 6.66 -4.73
C GLY A 84 4.62 6.19 -6.09
N SER A 85 5.83 6.61 -6.47
CA SER A 85 6.44 6.33 -7.76
C SER A 85 6.79 4.87 -8.01
N THR A 86 7.08 4.07 -6.98
CA THR A 86 7.53 2.68 -7.13
C THR A 86 6.51 1.64 -6.66
N LYS A 87 5.26 2.06 -6.41
CA LYS A 87 4.16 1.21 -5.89
C LYS A 87 3.93 -0.09 -6.66
N GLU A 88 4.10 -0.02 -7.97
CA GLU A 88 3.83 -1.13 -8.90
C GLU A 88 5.11 -1.91 -9.25
N ILE A 89 6.26 -1.56 -8.65
CA ILE A 89 7.47 -2.36 -8.81
C ILE A 89 7.28 -3.63 -7.99
N TRP A 90 7.25 -4.76 -8.67
CA TRP A 90 7.43 -6.07 -8.07
C TRP A 90 8.87 -6.52 -8.30
N VAL A 91 9.60 -6.76 -7.22
CA VAL A 91 10.98 -7.22 -7.29
C VAL A 91 11.00 -8.73 -7.18
N ALA A 92 11.23 -9.38 -8.30
CA ALA A 92 11.31 -10.84 -8.36
C ALA A 92 12.65 -11.31 -7.82
N ALA A 93 13.76 -10.75 -8.31
CA ALA A 93 15.11 -11.15 -7.96
C ALA A 93 15.97 -9.93 -7.59
N GLY A 94 16.93 -10.14 -6.68
CA GLY A 94 17.83 -9.07 -6.23
C GLY A 94 17.20 -8.14 -5.19
N GLU A 95 16.50 -8.70 -4.20
CA GLU A 95 16.08 -7.97 -3.01
C GLU A 95 17.16 -8.03 -1.93
N LEU A 96 17.50 -6.89 -1.32
CA LEU A 96 18.41 -6.84 -0.17
C LEU A 96 17.94 -5.81 0.85
N SER A 97 18.27 -6.05 2.12
CA SER A 97 18.04 -5.12 3.19
C SER A 97 19.20 -5.02 4.18
N ARG A 98 19.38 -3.82 4.73
CA ARG A 98 20.22 -3.58 5.91
C ARG A 98 19.53 -4.12 7.17
N LEU A 99 20.25 -4.24 8.29
CA LEU A 99 19.68 -4.64 9.59
C LEU A 99 18.39 -3.86 9.92
N PHE A 100 17.34 -4.58 10.33
CA PHE A 100 15.97 -4.09 10.57
C PHE A 100 15.18 -3.64 9.33
N GLY A 101 15.81 -3.57 8.16
CA GLY A 101 15.16 -3.19 6.91
C GLY A 101 14.31 -4.31 6.32
N CYS A 102 13.15 -3.96 5.77
CA CYS A 102 12.27 -4.88 5.06
C CYS A 102 11.31 -4.14 4.13
N GLU A 103 10.65 -4.89 3.26
CA GLU A 103 9.64 -4.39 2.32
C GLU A 103 8.27 -4.08 3.00
N VAL A 104 8.29 -3.40 4.15
CA VAL A 104 7.07 -2.88 4.79
C VAL A 104 6.86 -1.45 4.33
N VAL A 105 5.94 -1.25 3.40
CA VAL A 105 5.60 0.05 2.79
C VAL A 105 4.53 0.77 3.63
N PRO A 106 4.82 1.95 4.23
CA PRO A 106 3.80 2.83 4.79
C PRO A 106 2.88 3.36 3.67
N THR A 107 1.66 2.83 3.53
CA THR A 107 0.76 3.24 2.43
C THR A 107 -0.02 4.52 2.75
N ARG A 108 -0.51 5.20 1.71
CA ARG A 108 -1.45 6.33 1.85
C ARG A 108 -2.70 5.93 2.62
N ASP A 109 -3.21 4.73 2.38
CA ASP A 109 -4.37 4.18 3.09
C ASP A 109 -4.06 3.96 4.57
N MET A 110 -2.85 3.52 4.91
CA MET A 110 -2.38 3.41 6.29
C MET A 110 -2.37 4.79 6.98
N TYR A 111 -1.80 5.82 6.35
CA TYR A 111 -1.81 7.18 6.90
C TYR A 111 -3.24 7.70 7.11
N SER A 112 -4.13 7.48 6.14
CA SER A 112 -5.53 7.85 6.24
C SER A 112 -6.24 7.13 7.40
N ALA A 113 -6.00 5.83 7.56
CA ALA A 113 -6.58 5.01 8.63
C ALA A 113 -6.16 5.45 10.04
N HIS A 114 -5.03 6.16 10.18
CA HIS A 114 -4.53 6.74 11.43
C HIS A 114 -4.74 8.26 11.53
N GLY A 115 -5.61 8.82 10.67
CA GLY A 115 -6.05 10.21 10.74
C GLY A 115 -4.98 11.23 10.35
N VAL A 116 -4.03 10.86 9.49
CA VAL A 116 -3.01 11.78 8.95
C VAL A 116 -3.51 12.40 7.64
N GLN A 117 -3.46 13.72 7.53
CA GLN A 117 -3.82 14.45 6.31
C GLN A 117 -2.64 14.52 5.33
N LEU A 118 -2.18 13.35 4.86
CA LEU A 118 -0.97 13.23 4.03
C LEU A 118 -0.98 14.15 2.80
N GLU A 119 -2.10 14.21 2.08
CA GLU A 119 -2.23 15.06 0.88
C GLU A 119 -2.13 16.56 1.18
N ALA A 120 -2.60 17.00 2.35
CA ALA A 120 -2.49 18.39 2.75
C ALA A 120 -1.04 18.76 3.06
N VAL A 121 -0.31 17.88 3.75
CA VAL A 121 1.13 18.07 4.03
C VAL A 121 1.93 18.02 2.74
N ALA A 122 1.73 16.99 1.90
CA ALA A 122 2.50 16.78 0.68
C ALA A 122 2.36 17.93 -0.34
N LYS A 123 1.17 18.55 -0.46
CA LYS A 123 0.97 19.70 -1.35
C LYS A 123 1.79 20.93 -0.96
N ASN A 124 2.16 21.05 0.31
CA ASN A 124 2.90 22.20 0.85
C ASN A 124 4.38 21.86 1.13
N ALA A 125 4.85 20.65 0.78
CA ALA A 125 6.22 20.23 0.99
C ALA A 125 7.20 20.94 0.03
N PRO A 126 8.36 21.45 0.51
CA PRO A 126 9.36 22.15 -0.31
C PRO A 126 9.90 21.34 -1.49
N GLU A 127 10.11 20.03 -1.30
CA GLU A 127 10.59 19.09 -2.33
C GLU A 127 9.52 18.73 -3.36
N GLY A 128 8.28 19.21 -3.18
CA GLY A 128 7.14 18.92 -4.03
C GLY A 128 6.41 17.64 -3.65
N ARG A 129 5.11 17.59 -4.01
CA ARG A 129 4.18 16.52 -3.59
C ARG A 129 4.68 15.11 -3.87
N ARG A 130 5.23 14.85 -5.06
CA ARG A 130 5.65 13.50 -5.47
C ARG A 130 6.85 13.02 -4.64
N ALA A 131 7.92 13.82 -4.57
CA ALA A 131 9.12 13.48 -3.82
C ALA A 131 8.82 13.29 -2.33
N PHE A 132 7.94 14.12 -1.76
CA PHE A 132 7.50 13.97 -0.38
C PHE A 132 6.76 12.65 -0.14
N ILE A 133 5.79 12.30 -0.99
CA ILE A 133 5.05 11.02 -0.88
C ILE A 133 6.02 9.84 -0.99
N ASP A 134 6.91 9.85 -1.98
CA ASP A 134 7.89 8.78 -2.19
C ASP A 134 8.74 8.56 -0.94
N LYS A 135 9.25 9.65 -0.34
CA LYS A 135 10.06 9.63 0.90
C LYS A 135 9.30 9.07 2.11
N VAL A 136 8.09 9.57 2.36
CA VAL A 136 7.35 9.21 3.59
C VAL A 136 6.68 7.83 3.49
N THR A 137 6.45 7.35 2.27
CA THR A 137 5.88 6.01 2.02
C THR A 137 6.95 4.96 1.71
N GLU A 138 8.23 5.31 1.77
CA GLU A 138 9.34 4.40 1.54
C GLU A 138 9.41 3.27 2.60
N ALA A 139 9.53 2.04 2.12
CA ALA A 139 9.94 0.88 2.90
C ALA A 139 11.39 1.05 3.36
N TRP A 140 11.56 1.30 4.65
CA TRP A 140 12.86 1.68 5.20
C TRP A 140 13.88 0.53 5.11
N GLY A 141 15.08 0.85 4.64
CA GLY A 141 16.22 -0.05 4.70
C GLY A 141 16.14 -1.25 3.75
N TRP A 142 15.33 -1.17 2.70
CA TRP A 142 15.20 -2.20 1.66
C TRP A 142 15.45 -1.59 0.28
N LEU A 143 16.13 -2.35 -0.59
CA LEU A 143 16.35 -2.00 -2.00
C LEU A 143 16.10 -3.20 -2.88
N GLY A 144 15.54 -2.95 -4.05
CA GLY A 144 15.36 -3.94 -5.09
C GLY A 144 16.09 -3.61 -6.38
N LEU A 145 16.65 -4.64 -7.01
CA LEU A 145 17.29 -4.56 -8.32
C LEU A 145 16.25 -4.69 -9.44
N VAL A 146 16.26 -3.74 -10.37
CA VAL A 146 15.23 -3.60 -11.39
C VAL A 146 15.84 -3.38 -12.77
N ASN A 147 15.30 -4.06 -13.78
CA ASN A 147 15.59 -3.84 -15.19
C ASN A 147 14.78 -2.66 -15.73
N THR A 148 15.46 -1.61 -16.19
CA THR A 148 14.90 -0.40 -16.81
C THR A 148 14.89 -0.43 -18.33
N GLY A 149 15.36 -1.53 -18.94
CA GLY A 149 15.36 -1.77 -20.37
C GLY A 149 13.97 -1.97 -20.99
N SER A 150 13.90 -1.91 -22.32
CA SER A 150 12.65 -1.98 -23.08
C SER A 150 12.05 -3.39 -23.12
N ARG A 151 12.87 -4.44 -23.10
CA ARG A 151 12.45 -5.84 -23.17
C ARG A 151 12.17 -6.43 -21.78
N ARG A 152 11.15 -7.29 -21.65
CA ARG A 152 10.97 -8.13 -20.46
C ARG A 152 11.93 -9.32 -20.53
N MET A 153 12.60 -9.63 -19.42
CA MET A 153 13.55 -10.73 -19.35
C MET A 153 13.16 -11.68 -18.23
N LEU A 154 13.35 -12.97 -18.44
CA LEU A 154 13.28 -13.95 -17.35
C LEU A 154 14.53 -13.80 -16.49
N SER A 155 14.41 -14.01 -15.18
CA SER A 155 15.55 -14.01 -14.26
C SER A 155 16.63 -15.00 -14.71
N GLY A 156 16.22 -16.15 -15.25
CA GLY A 156 17.10 -17.17 -15.81
C GLY A 156 17.81 -16.79 -17.12
N ASP A 157 17.52 -15.63 -17.70
CA ASP A 157 18.14 -15.13 -18.93
C ASP A 157 18.98 -13.87 -18.70
N VAL A 158 19.06 -13.36 -17.47
CA VAL A 158 19.85 -12.18 -17.11
C VAL A 158 21.35 -12.52 -17.09
N PRO A 159 22.17 -11.95 -17.99
CA PRO A 159 23.62 -12.14 -17.95
C PRO A 159 24.20 -11.46 -16.71
N LEU A 160 25.07 -12.15 -15.97
CA LEU A 160 25.63 -11.61 -14.73
C LEU A 160 26.42 -10.32 -14.99
N ARG A 161 27.18 -10.27 -16.09
CA ARG A 161 27.99 -9.09 -16.47
C ARG A 161 27.18 -7.81 -16.63
N ASP A 162 25.90 -7.91 -17.01
CA ASP A 162 25.05 -6.74 -17.27
C ASP A 162 24.53 -6.14 -15.97
N VAL A 163 24.42 -6.95 -14.90
CA VAL A 163 23.91 -6.52 -13.59
C VAL A 163 24.99 -6.39 -12.52
N PHE A 164 26.17 -6.96 -12.76
CA PHE A 164 27.21 -7.18 -11.75
C PHE A 164 27.54 -5.93 -10.94
N HIS A 165 27.78 -4.79 -11.59
CA HIS A 165 28.14 -3.55 -10.91
C HIS A 165 27.04 -3.05 -9.97
N VAL A 166 25.77 -3.12 -10.41
CA VAL A 166 24.62 -2.67 -9.63
C VAL A 166 24.32 -3.66 -8.50
N LEU A 167 24.50 -4.96 -8.74
CA LEU A 167 24.41 -5.99 -7.72
C LEU A 167 25.46 -5.79 -6.62
N ILE A 168 26.70 -5.50 -6.99
CA ILE A 168 27.77 -5.23 -6.02
C ILE A 168 27.50 -3.96 -5.21
N GLU A 169 27.02 -2.90 -5.86
CA GLU A 169 26.60 -1.67 -5.17
C GLU A 169 25.52 -1.97 -4.12
N GLN A 170 24.52 -2.78 -4.48
CA GLN A 170 23.45 -3.17 -3.57
C GLN A 170 23.95 -4.01 -2.38
N VAL A 171 24.81 -4.99 -2.65
CA VAL A 171 25.41 -5.85 -1.63
C VAL A 171 26.27 -5.02 -0.68
N GLN A 172 27.12 -4.15 -1.21
CA GLN A 172 27.96 -3.26 -0.42
C GLN A 172 27.10 -2.35 0.47
N TRP A 173 26.09 -1.69 -0.10
CA TRP A 173 25.14 -0.87 0.66
C TRP A 173 24.51 -1.65 1.81
N ALA A 174 24.00 -2.86 1.57
CA ALA A 174 23.29 -3.64 2.59
C ALA A 174 24.22 -4.09 3.72
N LEU A 175 25.44 -4.51 3.39
CA LEU A 175 26.42 -5.01 4.34
C LEU A 175 27.06 -3.89 5.18
N GLU A 176 27.50 -2.81 4.54
CA GLU A 176 28.10 -1.66 5.24
C GLU A 176 27.06 -0.97 6.12
N SER A 177 25.83 -0.76 5.61
CA SER A 177 24.73 -0.19 6.40
C SER A 177 24.34 -1.06 7.61
N THR A 178 24.54 -2.38 7.51
CA THR A 178 24.36 -3.30 8.64
C THR A 178 25.50 -3.15 9.64
N ALA A 179 26.75 -3.13 9.18
CA ALA A 179 27.92 -2.92 10.03
C ALA A 179 27.90 -1.56 10.75
N ASP A 180 27.34 -0.52 10.13
CA ASP A 180 27.16 0.82 10.72
C ASP A 180 26.15 0.83 11.88
N SER A 181 25.37 -0.22 12.04
CA SER A 181 24.51 -0.43 13.22
C SER A 181 25.31 -0.95 14.43
N LEU A 182 26.60 -1.23 14.28
CA LEU A 182 27.51 -1.68 15.33
C LEU A 182 28.57 -0.61 15.63
N ARG A 183 29.30 -0.79 16.73
CA ARG A 183 30.38 0.11 17.18
C ARG A 183 31.63 -0.67 17.59
N GLY A 184 32.78 0.00 17.55
CA GLY A 184 34.07 -0.56 17.97
C GLY A 184 34.44 -1.88 17.27
N SER A 185 35.02 -2.81 18.01
CA SER A 185 35.51 -4.09 17.49
C SER A 185 34.42 -4.96 16.85
N ALA A 186 33.16 -4.83 17.27
CA ALA A 186 32.03 -5.54 16.66
C ALA A 186 31.78 -5.05 15.22
N ARG A 187 31.89 -3.73 14.97
CA ARG A 187 31.80 -3.16 13.62
C ARG A 187 32.94 -3.67 12.73
N ASP A 188 34.17 -3.70 13.25
CA ASP A 188 35.32 -4.19 12.48
C ASP A 188 35.18 -5.68 12.14
N ALA A 189 34.63 -6.49 13.05
CA ALA A 189 34.34 -7.89 12.79
C ALA A 189 33.25 -8.06 11.71
N ALA A 190 32.18 -7.26 11.78
CA ALA A 190 31.12 -7.27 10.77
C ALA A 190 31.65 -6.86 9.39
N LEU A 191 32.52 -5.85 9.30
CA LEU A 191 33.14 -5.43 8.04
C LEU A 191 34.02 -6.53 7.42
N ARG A 192 34.75 -7.30 8.23
CA ARG A 192 35.50 -8.47 7.71
C ARG A 192 34.58 -9.55 7.14
N GLN A 193 33.45 -9.79 7.80
CA GLN A 193 32.45 -10.74 7.30
C GLN A 193 31.73 -10.23 6.05
N ALA A 194 31.45 -8.93 5.98
CA ALA A 194 30.92 -8.26 4.80
C ALA A 194 31.87 -8.41 3.60
N GLU A 195 33.16 -8.15 3.81
CA GLU A 195 34.18 -8.28 2.78
C GLU A 195 34.29 -9.70 2.25
N ARG A 196 34.20 -10.71 3.14
CA ARG A 196 34.19 -12.12 2.75
C ARG A 196 33.00 -12.48 1.84
N LEU A 197 31.80 -11.99 2.14
CA LEU A 197 30.62 -12.23 1.30
C LEU A 197 30.78 -11.54 -0.06
N ARG A 198 31.27 -10.29 -0.06
CA ARG A 198 31.58 -9.53 -1.28
C ARG A 198 32.58 -10.28 -2.16
N SER A 199 33.66 -10.78 -1.58
CA SER A 199 34.72 -11.48 -2.33
C SER A 199 34.19 -12.71 -3.04
N TRP A 200 33.25 -13.47 -2.45
CA TRP A 200 32.64 -14.63 -3.13
C TRP A 200 31.94 -14.25 -4.43
N ILE A 201 31.28 -13.10 -4.48
CA ILE A 201 30.57 -12.61 -5.67
C ILE A 201 31.58 -12.18 -6.73
N GLU A 202 32.61 -11.44 -6.32
CA GLU A 202 33.66 -10.93 -7.22
C GLU A 202 34.52 -12.06 -7.79
N GLU A 203 34.93 -13.01 -6.96
CA GLU A 203 35.66 -14.22 -7.36
C GLU A 203 34.86 -15.05 -8.35
N PHE A 204 33.55 -15.27 -8.09
CA PHE A 204 32.69 -16.01 -9.00
C PHE A 204 32.56 -15.31 -10.36
N PHE A 205 32.35 -13.99 -10.35
CA PHE A 205 32.24 -13.21 -11.58
C PHE A 205 33.54 -13.23 -12.39
N ALA A 206 34.69 -13.06 -11.74
CA ALA A 206 36.00 -13.10 -12.38
C ALA A 206 36.28 -14.48 -13.02
N ALA A 207 35.89 -15.57 -12.35
CA ALA A 207 36.05 -16.93 -12.86
C ALA A 207 35.04 -17.29 -13.96
N ASN A 208 33.85 -16.66 -13.98
CA ASN A 208 32.74 -17.02 -14.88
C ASN A 208 32.14 -15.79 -15.58
N PRO A 209 32.89 -15.11 -16.47
CA PRO A 209 32.46 -13.83 -17.08
C PRO A 209 31.22 -13.93 -17.98
N SER A 210 30.87 -15.14 -18.44
CA SER A 210 29.69 -15.43 -19.25
C SER A 210 28.51 -16.01 -18.47
N ALA A 211 28.63 -16.16 -17.15
CA ALA A 211 27.59 -16.74 -16.32
C ALA A 211 26.32 -15.89 -16.31
N LYS A 212 25.20 -16.53 -16.01
CA LYS A 212 23.94 -15.86 -15.71
C LYS A 212 23.82 -15.54 -14.23
N LEU A 213 22.97 -14.57 -13.86
CA LEU A 213 22.72 -14.20 -12.47
C LEU A 213 22.29 -15.40 -11.60
N VAL A 214 21.47 -16.28 -12.15
CA VAL A 214 20.97 -17.46 -11.43
C VAL A 214 22.06 -18.48 -11.13
N GLU A 215 23.13 -18.53 -11.92
CA GLU A 215 24.27 -19.41 -11.66
C GLU A 215 25.08 -18.92 -10.46
N LEU A 216 25.25 -17.59 -10.31
CA LEU A 216 25.80 -17.00 -9.09
C LEU A 216 24.93 -17.36 -7.88
N TYR A 217 23.59 -17.31 -8.01
CA TYR A 217 22.69 -17.67 -6.91
C TYR A 217 22.77 -19.15 -6.53
N LEU A 218 22.95 -20.06 -7.50
CA LEU A 218 23.18 -21.47 -7.22
C LEU A 218 24.48 -21.70 -6.44
N GLU A 219 25.53 -20.91 -6.71
CA GLU A 219 26.80 -20.97 -5.97
C GLU A 219 26.67 -20.38 -4.57
N LEU A 220 26.00 -19.22 -4.44
CA LEU A 220 25.91 -18.50 -3.17
C LEU A 220 25.00 -19.19 -2.16
N GLY A 221 23.92 -19.85 -2.59
CA GLY A 221 22.96 -20.49 -1.67
C GLY A 221 23.62 -21.45 -0.66
N PRO A 222 24.38 -22.48 -1.11
CA PRO A 222 25.13 -23.37 -0.24
C PRO A 222 26.19 -22.65 0.60
N ARG A 223 26.92 -21.68 0.04
CA ARG A 223 27.93 -20.90 0.78
C ARG A 223 27.31 -20.09 1.91
N LEU A 224 26.15 -19.48 1.70
CA LEU A 224 25.41 -18.74 2.73
C LEU A 224 24.87 -19.68 3.82
N CYS A 225 24.43 -20.89 3.45
CA CYS A 225 24.06 -21.91 4.44
C CYS A 225 25.26 -22.33 5.28
N GLU A 226 26.41 -22.57 4.65
CA GLU A 226 27.67 -22.87 5.33
C GLU A 226 28.12 -21.73 6.24
N PHE A 227 27.92 -20.49 5.79
CA PHE A 227 28.26 -19.30 6.56
C PHE A 227 27.48 -19.22 7.87
N LEU A 228 26.20 -19.58 7.83
CA LEU A 228 25.34 -19.69 9.01
C LEU A 228 25.72 -20.87 9.91
N LEU A 229 25.96 -22.03 9.29
CA LEU A 229 26.18 -23.30 9.99
C LEU A 229 27.59 -23.43 10.59
N GLY A 230 28.57 -22.69 10.08
CA GLY A 230 29.99 -22.89 10.36
C GLY A 230 30.57 -24.20 9.78
N ARG A 231 29.80 -24.90 8.94
CA ARG A 231 30.17 -26.16 8.28
C ARG A 231 29.35 -26.38 7.01
N SER A 232 29.85 -27.18 6.09
CA SER A 232 29.17 -27.45 4.82
C SER A 232 27.84 -28.22 5.02
N PRO A 233 26.76 -27.87 4.32
CA PRO A 233 25.46 -28.53 4.44
C PRO A 233 25.37 -29.84 3.65
N GLU A 234 25.56 -30.99 4.30
CA GLU A 234 25.65 -32.31 3.65
C GLU A 234 24.38 -32.77 2.92
N ARG A 235 23.20 -32.26 3.30
CA ARG A 235 21.89 -32.71 2.78
C ARG A 235 21.18 -31.61 2.00
N LEU A 236 21.95 -30.76 1.35
CA LEU A 236 21.46 -29.67 0.53
C LEU A 236 21.81 -29.96 -0.94
N ARG A 237 20.83 -29.81 -1.82
CA ARG A 237 21.00 -29.81 -3.27
C ARG A 237 20.50 -28.49 -3.82
N THR A 238 21.12 -27.99 -4.87
CA THR A 238 20.65 -26.81 -5.59
C THR A 238 19.99 -27.21 -6.91
N VAL A 239 19.01 -26.44 -7.35
CA VAL A 239 18.26 -26.71 -8.59
C VAL A 239 17.70 -25.40 -9.16
N LEU A 240 17.56 -25.31 -10.48
CA LEU A 240 16.78 -24.22 -11.09
C LEU A 240 15.30 -24.61 -11.19
N SER A 241 14.39 -23.64 -11.07
CA SER A 241 12.97 -23.90 -11.31
C SER A 241 12.70 -24.43 -12.72
N SER A 242 13.43 -23.98 -13.74
CA SER A 242 13.35 -24.48 -15.11
C SER A 242 13.78 -25.94 -15.26
N GLN A 243 14.79 -26.37 -14.50
CA GLN A 243 15.22 -27.76 -14.46
C GLN A 243 14.19 -28.62 -13.71
N LEU A 244 13.69 -28.11 -12.59
CA LEU A 244 12.68 -28.77 -11.76
C LEU A 244 11.37 -28.98 -12.54
N LEU A 245 10.96 -27.98 -13.33
CA LEU A 245 9.68 -27.91 -14.05
C LEU A 245 9.81 -28.20 -15.54
N ARG A 246 10.94 -28.79 -15.96
CA ARG A 246 11.19 -29.17 -17.36
C ARG A 246 10.07 -30.07 -17.87
N PHE A 247 9.51 -29.74 -19.03
CA PHE A 247 8.31 -30.39 -19.56
C PHE A 247 8.54 -30.94 -20.97
N ASN A 248 8.66 -32.25 -21.08
CA ASN A 248 8.87 -32.96 -22.35
C ASN A 248 8.35 -34.41 -22.24
N ARG A 249 8.47 -35.21 -23.30
CA ARG A 249 8.00 -36.61 -23.34
C ARG A 249 8.57 -37.48 -22.21
N ASN A 250 9.76 -37.17 -21.71
CA ASN A 250 10.41 -37.92 -20.65
C ASN A 250 9.96 -37.49 -19.25
N THR A 251 9.66 -36.21 -19.05
CA THR A 251 9.32 -35.66 -17.72
C THR A 251 7.83 -35.56 -17.46
N VAL A 252 6.97 -35.58 -18.49
CA VAL A 252 5.52 -35.39 -18.39
C VAL A 252 4.82 -36.36 -17.43
N ARG A 253 5.40 -37.54 -17.18
CA ARG A 253 4.85 -38.55 -16.26
C ARG A 253 5.13 -38.26 -14.78
N ARG A 254 5.89 -37.22 -14.46
CA ARG A 254 6.18 -36.84 -13.07
C ARG A 254 4.92 -36.36 -12.34
N PRO A 255 4.81 -36.58 -11.02
CA PRO A 255 3.66 -36.14 -10.22
C PRO A 255 3.33 -34.64 -10.38
N LEU A 256 4.36 -33.80 -10.57
CA LEU A 256 4.22 -32.36 -10.83
C LEU A 256 3.18 -32.03 -11.92
N PHE A 257 3.11 -32.82 -12.99
CA PHE A 257 2.28 -32.51 -14.17
C PHE A 257 0.91 -33.19 -14.13
N ARG A 258 0.58 -33.94 -13.08
CA ARG A 258 -0.72 -34.62 -12.95
C ARG A 258 -1.89 -33.64 -12.94
N VAL A 259 -1.72 -32.48 -12.32
CA VAL A 259 -2.77 -31.45 -12.30
C VAL A 259 -3.04 -30.89 -13.70
N LEU A 260 -2.00 -30.73 -14.54
CA LEU A 260 -2.18 -30.34 -15.95
C LEU A 260 -3.04 -31.36 -16.70
N ASP A 261 -2.78 -32.64 -16.51
CA ASP A 261 -3.53 -33.71 -17.17
C ASP A 261 -5.04 -33.63 -16.85
N LEU A 262 -5.40 -33.30 -15.60
CA LEU A 262 -6.79 -33.07 -15.19
C LEU A 262 -7.43 -31.82 -15.82
N PHE A 263 -6.64 -30.78 -16.12
CA PHE A 263 -7.13 -29.60 -16.84
C PHE A 263 -7.38 -29.90 -18.32
N LEU A 264 -6.60 -30.81 -18.92
CA LEU A 264 -6.69 -31.17 -20.33
C LEU A 264 -7.73 -32.28 -20.59
N ASN A 265 -7.99 -33.13 -19.61
CA ASN A 265 -8.93 -34.23 -19.74
C ASN A 265 -10.37 -33.71 -19.94
N PRO A 266 -11.08 -34.09 -21.02
CA PRO A 266 -12.44 -33.64 -21.31
C PRO A 266 -13.47 -33.92 -20.21
N GLN A 267 -13.24 -34.94 -19.37
CA GLN A 267 -14.16 -35.33 -18.29
C GLN A 267 -14.01 -34.44 -17.05
N THR A 268 -12.85 -33.82 -16.85
CA THR A 268 -12.54 -33.04 -15.63
C THR A 268 -12.23 -31.57 -15.89
N GLY A 269 -11.85 -31.21 -17.12
CA GLY A 269 -11.29 -29.90 -17.46
C GLY A 269 -12.18 -28.71 -17.08
N GLU A 270 -13.49 -28.76 -17.38
CA GLU A 270 -14.41 -27.66 -17.04
C GLU A 270 -14.59 -27.49 -15.53
N THR A 271 -14.62 -28.59 -14.78
CA THR A 271 -14.65 -28.58 -13.31
C THR A 271 -13.40 -27.90 -12.74
N LEU A 272 -12.23 -28.23 -13.28
CA LEU A 272 -10.94 -27.65 -12.87
C LEU A 272 -10.86 -26.15 -13.16
N LYS A 273 -11.28 -25.73 -14.36
CA LYS A 273 -11.34 -24.31 -14.76
C LYS A 273 -12.30 -23.51 -13.88
N SER A 274 -13.48 -24.06 -13.59
CA SER A 274 -14.47 -23.44 -12.72
C SER A 274 -13.92 -23.26 -11.29
N ALA A 275 -13.31 -24.30 -10.72
CA ALA A 275 -12.72 -24.24 -9.38
C ALA A 275 -11.59 -23.20 -9.29
N TYR A 276 -10.72 -23.10 -10.32
CA TYR A 276 -9.69 -22.07 -10.40
C TYR A 276 -10.31 -20.66 -10.43
N ASN A 277 -11.25 -20.41 -11.35
CA ASN A 277 -11.88 -19.10 -11.51
C ASN A 277 -12.61 -18.64 -10.24
N GLN A 278 -13.35 -19.54 -9.58
CA GLN A 278 -14.03 -19.24 -8.30
C GLN A 278 -13.04 -18.86 -7.19
N THR A 279 -11.84 -19.45 -7.20
CA THR A 279 -10.81 -19.22 -6.19
C THR A 279 -10.12 -17.87 -6.36
N VAL A 280 -9.92 -17.43 -7.61
CA VAL A 280 -9.23 -16.17 -7.93
C VAL A 280 -10.18 -14.98 -8.10
N ALA A 281 -11.49 -15.22 -8.21
CA ALA A 281 -12.50 -14.18 -8.31
C ALA A 281 -12.39 -13.13 -7.19
N GLY A 282 -12.49 -11.85 -7.57
CA GLY A 282 -12.40 -10.72 -6.62
C GLY A 282 -10.99 -10.47 -6.06
N SER A 283 -9.96 -10.98 -6.73
CA SER A 283 -8.56 -10.74 -6.37
C SER A 283 -7.78 -10.09 -7.50
N GLU A 284 -6.52 -9.74 -7.22
CA GLU A 284 -5.57 -9.23 -8.23
C GLU A 284 -5.13 -10.34 -9.23
N ILE A 285 -5.46 -11.60 -8.95
CA ILE A 285 -5.18 -12.73 -9.85
C ILE A 285 -6.33 -12.84 -10.86
N TYR A 286 -5.99 -12.81 -12.15
CA TYR A 286 -6.97 -12.89 -13.23
C TYR A 286 -7.62 -14.28 -13.37
N THR A 287 -8.91 -14.28 -13.65
CA THR A 287 -9.67 -15.45 -14.13
C THR A 287 -9.26 -15.82 -15.56
N LEU A 288 -9.48 -17.08 -15.96
CA LEU A 288 -9.00 -17.63 -17.23
C LEU A 288 -9.56 -16.91 -18.47
N ASP A 289 -10.77 -16.35 -18.40
CA ASP A 289 -11.39 -15.60 -19.49
C ASP A 289 -10.58 -14.35 -19.92
N LYS A 290 -9.71 -13.84 -19.04
CA LYS A 290 -8.83 -12.71 -19.36
C LYS A 290 -7.67 -13.08 -20.28
N PHE A 291 -7.38 -14.37 -20.44
CA PHE A 291 -6.28 -14.87 -21.26
C PHE A 291 -6.76 -15.45 -22.61
N GLY A 292 -8.01 -15.25 -23.00
CA GLY A 292 -8.54 -15.69 -24.29
C GLY A 292 -9.08 -17.13 -24.28
N GLU A 293 -9.60 -17.54 -25.44
CA GLU A 293 -10.27 -18.83 -25.60
C GLU A 293 -9.31 -20.00 -25.39
N GLY A 294 -9.77 -21.04 -24.68
CA GLY A 294 -8.98 -22.25 -24.44
C GLY A 294 -7.87 -22.09 -23.40
N ALA A 295 -7.81 -20.96 -22.68
CA ALA A 295 -6.78 -20.72 -21.67
C ALA A 295 -6.84 -21.73 -20.52
N ILE A 296 -5.66 -22.17 -20.08
CA ILE A 296 -5.44 -22.98 -18.89
C ILE A 296 -4.50 -22.24 -17.93
N PRO A 297 -4.54 -22.50 -16.60
CA PRO A 297 -3.74 -21.78 -15.61
C PRO A 297 -2.28 -22.27 -15.57
N PHE A 298 -1.65 -22.39 -16.74
CA PHE A 298 -0.27 -22.78 -16.92
C PHE A 298 0.40 -21.86 -17.94
N GLU A 299 1.68 -21.60 -17.71
CA GLU A 299 2.53 -20.89 -18.66
C GLU A 299 3.62 -21.83 -19.17
N LEU A 300 3.98 -21.64 -20.43
CA LEU A 300 5.15 -22.27 -21.00
C LEU A 300 6.30 -21.28 -20.98
N VAL A 301 7.42 -21.69 -20.38
CA VAL A 301 8.69 -20.97 -20.40
C VAL A 301 9.53 -21.53 -21.55
N VAL A 302 9.87 -20.67 -22.49
CA VAL A 302 10.63 -21.01 -23.69
C VAL A 302 11.96 -20.26 -23.63
N PRO A 303 13.09 -20.98 -23.50
CA PRO A 303 14.41 -20.35 -23.40
C PRO A 303 14.65 -19.31 -24.50
N GLY A 304 15.06 -18.09 -24.13
CA GLY A 304 15.33 -16.99 -25.05
C GLY A 304 14.10 -16.27 -25.63
N HIS A 305 12.89 -16.84 -25.49
CA HIS A 305 11.63 -16.26 -25.98
C HIS A 305 10.72 -15.74 -24.86
N GLY A 306 10.99 -16.09 -23.60
CA GLY A 306 10.22 -15.65 -22.44
C GLY A 306 9.19 -16.68 -21.99
N ARG A 307 8.09 -16.25 -21.38
CA ARG A 307 7.00 -17.14 -20.94
C ARG A 307 5.65 -16.60 -21.34
N GLY A 308 4.66 -17.48 -21.45
CA GLY A 308 3.31 -17.07 -21.81
C GLY A 308 2.24 -18.07 -21.42
N THR A 309 1.02 -17.58 -21.22
CA THR A 309 -0.16 -18.41 -20.93
C THR A 309 -0.42 -19.37 -22.08
N ILE A 310 -0.71 -20.64 -21.75
CA ILE A 310 -1.08 -21.64 -22.74
C ILE A 310 -2.58 -21.56 -23.02
N CYS A 311 -2.94 -21.45 -24.29
CA CYS A 311 -4.31 -21.53 -24.80
C CYS A 311 -4.42 -22.70 -25.78
N ILE A 312 -5.43 -23.54 -25.61
CA ILE A 312 -5.61 -24.77 -26.39
C ILE A 312 -7.03 -24.83 -26.95
N THR A 313 -7.15 -24.92 -28.27
CA THR A 313 -8.42 -25.08 -28.99
C THR A 313 -8.28 -26.21 -30.00
N GLY A 314 -8.77 -27.40 -29.63
CA GLY A 314 -8.61 -28.61 -30.45
C GLY A 314 -7.13 -29.01 -30.58
N ASP A 315 -6.61 -29.02 -31.81
CA ASP A 315 -5.22 -29.33 -32.16
C ASP A 315 -4.31 -28.09 -32.16
N ARG A 316 -4.84 -26.89 -31.87
CA ARG A 316 -4.11 -25.63 -31.89
C ARG A 316 -3.69 -25.23 -30.49
N ILE A 317 -2.39 -24.98 -30.31
CA ILE A 317 -1.80 -24.47 -29.08
C ILE A 317 -1.24 -23.08 -29.37
N THR A 318 -1.54 -22.12 -28.51
CA THR A 318 -0.96 -20.77 -28.54
C THR A 318 -0.33 -20.47 -27.20
N VAL A 319 0.94 -20.06 -27.21
CA VAL A 319 1.65 -19.54 -26.02
C VAL A 319 1.66 -18.03 -26.12
N GLN A 320 0.98 -17.36 -25.18
CA GLN A 320 0.85 -15.90 -25.14
C GLN A 320 2.08 -15.24 -24.51
N ALA A 321 3.24 -15.39 -25.16
CA ALA A 321 4.44 -14.61 -24.85
C ALA A 321 4.35 -13.22 -25.53
N ASP A 322 5.37 -12.37 -25.32
CA ASP A 322 5.46 -11.05 -25.96
C ASP A 322 5.31 -11.17 -27.50
N GLU A 323 5.92 -12.20 -28.08
CA GLU A 323 5.63 -12.68 -29.43
C GLU A 323 4.87 -14.02 -29.33
N PRO A 324 3.59 -14.07 -29.72
CA PRO A 324 2.80 -15.30 -29.63
C PRO A 324 3.41 -16.45 -30.43
N ILE A 325 3.53 -17.61 -29.80
CA ILE A 325 4.02 -18.83 -30.45
C ILE A 325 2.82 -19.72 -30.75
N HIS A 326 2.68 -20.13 -32.02
CA HIS A 326 1.61 -21.01 -32.47
C HIS A 326 2.16 -22.39 -32.82
N ILE A 327 1.55 -23.43 -32.25
CA ILE A 327 1.92 -24.83 -32.46
C ILE A 327 0.67 -25.58 -32.91
N LYS A 328 0.80 -26.37 -33.98
CA LYS A 328 -0.24 -27.27 -34.46
C LYS A 328 0.13 -28.71 -34.12
N ALA A 329 -0.70 -29.37 -33.32
CA ALA A 329 -0.58 -30.77 -32.98
C ALA A 329 -1.14 -31.67 -34.09
N ALA A 330 -0.78 -32.95 -34.07
CA ALA A 330 -1.33 -33.93 -35.01
C ALA A 330 -2.80 -34.27 -34.72
N GLU A 331 -3.21 -34.17 -33.45
CA GLU A 331 -4.53 -34.53 -32.93
C GLU A 331 -4.96 -33.50 -31.86
N PRO A 332 -6.26 -33.42 -31.53
CA PRO A 332 -6.73 -32.60 -30.42
C PRO A 332 -6.03 -32.93 -29.09
N ILE A 333 -5.60 -31.89 -28.36
CA ILE A 333 -4.90 -32.06 -27.08
C ILE A 333 -5.90 -32.34 -25.97
N GLN A 334 -5.83 -33.53 -25.39
CA GLN A 334 -6.71 -34.01 -24.30
C GLN A 334 -5.94 -34.56 -23.10
N SER A 335 -4.61 -34.54 -23.14
CA SER A 335 -3.73 -35.05 -22.09
C SER A 335 -2.42 -34.28 -22.03
N ALA A 336 -1.75 -34.32 -20.88
CA ALA A 336 -0.44 -33.71 -20.71
C ALA A 336 0.59 -34.33 -21.66
N ALA A 337 0.50 -35.64 -21.93
CA ALA A 337 1.42 -36.36 -22.83
C ALA A 337 1.32 -35.86 -24.28
N GLN A 338 0.10 -35.62 -24.78
CA GLN A 338 -0.10 -35.04 -26.10
C GLN A 338 0.46 -33.61 -26.18
N LEU A 339 0.22 -32.79 -25.14
CA LEU A 339 0.76 -31.43 -25.08
C LEU A 339 2.30 -31.44 -25.08
N ALA A 340 2.91 -32.29 -24.26
CA ALA A 340 4.37 -32.43 -24.20
C ALA A 340 4.95 -32.86 -25.55
N ALA A 341 4.32 -33.83 -26.23
CA ALA A 341 4.79 -34.30 -27.52
C ALA A 341 4.72 -33.24 -28.62
N ALA A 342 3.65 -32.43 -28.63
CA ALA A 342 3.47 -31.34 -29.58
C ALA A 342 4.46 -30.19 -29.32
N VAL A 343 4.57 -29.75 -28.07
CA VAL A 343 5.48 -28.66 -27.68
C VAL A 343 6.94 -29.04 -27.94
N GLU A 344 7.38 -30.23 -27.52
CA GLU A 344 8.77 -30.68 -27.73
C GLU A 344 9.13 -30.78 -29.20
N SER A 345 8.19 -31.14 -30.07
CA SER A 345 8.45 -31.28 -31.51
C SER A 345 8.77 -29.96 -32.21
N VAL A 346 8.31 -28.83 -31.67
CA VAL A 346 8.49 -27.49 -32.26
C VAL A 346 9.52 -26.68 -31.49
N LEU A 347 9.48 -26.72 -30.16
CA LEU A 347 10.28 -25.85 -29.28
C LEU A 347 11.46 -26.57 -28.61
N GLY A 348 11.57 -27.88 -28.81
CA GLY A 348 12.61 -28.70 -28.20
C GLY A 348 12.31 -29.10 -26.75
N LYS A 349 13.24 -29.88 -26.18
CA LYS A 349 13.06 -30.58 -24.88
C LYS A 349 13.31 -29.72 -23.63
N ASP A 350 13.85 -28.51 -23.82
CA ASP A 350 14.34 -27.65 -22.73
C ASP A 350 13.31 -26.62 -22.24
N VAL A 351 12.07 -26.71 -22.74
CA VAL A 351 10.95 -25.90 -22.23
C VAL A 351 10.56 -26.31 -20.81
N SER A 352 10.00 -25.37 -20.07
CA SER A 352 9.48 -25.62 -18.71
C SER A 352 8.00 -25.24 -18.64
N LEU A 353 7.22 -26.00 -17.87
CA LEU A 353 5.81 -25.71 -17.63
C LEU A 353 5.64 -25.24 -16.19
N ILE A 354 5.09 -24.04 -16.01
CA ILE A 354 4.84 -23.47 -14.68
C ILE A 354 3.33 -23.28 -14.47
N GLY A 355 2.85 -23.53 -13.25
CA GLY A 355 1.49 -23.19 -12.86
C GLY A 355 1.35 -21.70 -12.55
N LYS A 356 0.19 -21.11 -12.83
CA LYS A 356 -0.13 -19.74 -12.42
C LYS A 356 -0.60 -19.70 -10.96
N ALA A 357 0.18 -19.07 -10.11
CA ALA A 357 -0.13 -18.80 -8.70
C ALA A 357 -0.60 -20.05 -7.93
N VAL A 358 -1.92 -20.26 -7.88
CA VAL A 358 -2.61 -21.37 -7.21
C VAL A 358 -2.17 -22.74 -7.73
N THR A 359 -2.07 -22.92 -9.05
CA THR A 359 -1.76 -24.23 -9.63
C THR A 359 -0.29 -24.62 -9.48
N LEU A 360 0.63 -23.66 -9.31
CA LEU A 360 2.04 -23.95 -9.05
C LEU A 360 2.20 -24.73 -7.74
N LEU A 361 1.48 -24.34 -6.68
CA LEU A 361 1.54 -25.03 -5.39
C LEU A 361 0.93 -26.44 -5.47
N CYS A 362 -0.10 -26.66 -6.29
CA CYS A 362 -0.59 -28.01 -6.59
C CYS A 362 0.47 -28.85 -7.30
N MET A 363 1.22 -28.28 -8.25
CA MET A 363 2.31 -28.98 -8.93
C MET A 363 3.38 -29.37 -7.91
N LEU A 364 3.96 -28.39 -7.21
CA LEU A 364 5.06 -28.62 -6.27
C LEU A 364 4.66 -29.57 -5.13
N GLY A 365 3.46 -29.40 -4.55
CA GLY A 365 2.95 -30.24 -3.48
C GLY A 365 2.69 -31.69 -3.90
N ALA A 366 2.60 -32.01 -5.20
CA ALA A 366 2.45 -33.38 -5.67
C ALA A 366 3.76 -34.20 -5.57
N GLU A 367 4.92 -33.55 -5.46
CA GLU A 367 6.24 -34.22 -5.43
C GLU A 367 7.09 -33.84 -4.21
N PHE A 368 6.84 -32.69 -3.57
CA PHE A 368 7.69 -32.13 -2.52
C PHE A 368 6.92 -31.73 -1.26
N VAL A 369 7.57 -31.84 -0.11
CA VAL A 369 7.20 -31.05 1.08
C VAL A 369 7.77 -29.65 0.87
N VAL A 370 6.92 -28.69 0.48
CA VAL A 370 7.38 -27.31 0.23
C VAL A 370 7.68 -26.62 1.56
N VAL A 371 8.82 -25.97 1.66
CA VAL A 371 9.28 -25.28 2.87
C VAL A 371 9.13 -23.78 2.68
N PHE A 372 8.34 -23.14 3.55
CA PHE A 372 8.17 -21.70 3.57
C PHE A 372 8.55 -21.11 4.92
N ASN A 373 9.13 -19.91 4.89
CA ASN A 373 9.19 -19.07 6.07
C ASN A 373 7.76 -18.61 6.43
N GLU A 374 7.54 -18.23 7.69
CA GLU A 374 6.29 -17.62 8.13
C GLU A 374 5.94 -16.42 7.23
N THR A 375 4.65 -16.26 6.91
CA THR A 375 4.09 -15.26 5.98
C THR A 375 4.49 -15.36 4.49
N ALA A 376 5.43 -16.23 4.10
CA ALA A 376 5.80 -16.39 2.69
C ALA A 376 4.67 -17.00 1.83
N SER A 377 4.60 -16.64 0.55
CA SER A 377 3.54 -17.03 -0.39
C SER A 377 2.11 -16.62 0.03
N GLN A 378 1.53 -15.68 -0.72
CA GLN A 378 0.14 -15.23 -0.52
C GLN A 378 -0.92 -16.17 -1.13
N TYR A 379 -0.49 -17.24 -1.81
CA TYR A 379 -1.36 -18.10 -2.62
C TYR A 379 -1.79 -19.41 -1.93
N VAL A 380 -1.25 -19.72 -0.75
CA VAL A 380 -1.48 -21.02 -0.09
C VAL A 380 -2.95 -21.24 0.23
N TRP A 381 -3.61 -20.29 0.90
CA TRP A 381 -5.04 -20.39 1.24
C TRP A 381 -5.94 -20.47 0.00
N ARG A 382 -5.53 -19.86 -1.12
CA ARG A 382 -6.24 -19.99 -2.40
C ARG A 382 -6.07 -21.41 -2.95
N THR A 383 -4.89 -21.98 -2.83
CA THR A 383 -4.62 -23.37 -3.24
C THR A 383 -5.45 -24.34 -2.43
N GLU A 384 -5.51 -24.17 -1.11
CA GLU A 384 -6.38 -24.95 -0.23
C GLU A 384 -7.87 -24.81 -0.63
N ARG A 385 -8.33 -23.60 -0.95
CA ARG A 385 -9.70 -23.37 -1.42
C ARG A 385 -9.97 -24.09 -2.73
N MET A 386 -9.06 -24.03 -3.70
CA MET A 386 -9.21 -24.73 -4.97
C MET A 386 -9.26 -26.25 -4.76
N THR A 387 -8.36 -26.82 -3.94
CA THR A 387 -8.32 -28.26 -3.69
C THR A 387 -9.55 -28.75 -2.91
N ALA A 388 -10.13 -27.91 -2.07
CA ALA A 388 -11.43 -28.17 -1.43
C ALA A 388 -12.58 -28.24 -2.44
N LEU A 389 -12.70 -27.24 -3.32
CA LEU A 389 -13.72 -27.22 -4.37
C LEU A 389 -13.63 -28.45 -5.28
N LEU A 390 -12.42 -28.89 -5.61
CA LEU A 390 -12.20 -30.09 -6.41
C LEU A 390 -12.64 -31.36 -5.68
N ARG A 391 -12.36 -31.46 -4.39
CA ARG A 391 -12.76 -32.59 -3.57
C ARG A 391 -14.27 -32.72 -3.46
N ASP A 392 -14.98 -31.59 -3.32
CA ASP A 392 -16.44 -31.56 -3.31
C ASP A 392 -17.04 -32.07 -4.63
N GLN A 393 -16.27 -32.06 -5.72
CA GLN A 393 -16.60 -32.62 -7.02
C GLN A 393 -16.00 -34.02 -7.26
N GLY A 394 -15.49 -34.68 -6.21
CA GLY A 394 -14.92 -36.03 -6.28
C GLY A 394 -13.49 -36.10 -6.82
N ILE A 395 -12.82 -34.97 -7.03
CA ILE A 395 -11.44 -34.91 -7.55
C ILE A 395 -10.48 -34.64 -6.40
N GLN A 396 -9.75 -35.69 -5.98
CA GLN A 396 -8.73 -35.58 -4.93
C GLN A 396 -7.33 -35.50 -5.51
N LEU A 397 -6.58 -34.45 -5.14
CA LEU A 397 -5.16 -34.31 -5.47
C LEU A 397 -4.30 -34.86 -4.32
N PRO A 398 -3.36 -35.79 -4.58
CA PRO A 398 -2.45 -36.28 -3.56
C PRO A 398 -1.33 -35.26 -3.33
N LEU A 399 -1.53 -34.35 -2.39
CA LEU A 399 -0.59 -33.27 -2.09
C LEU A 399 0.04 -33.45 -0.70
N PHE A 400 1.36 -33.25 -0.62
CA PHE A 400 2.09 -33.13 0.64
C PHE A 400 1.79 -31.78 1.31
N PRO A 401 1.92 -31.71 2.65
CA PRO A 401 1.76 -30.44 3.37
C PRO A 401 2.94 -29.49 3.10
N ILE A 402 2.72 -28.21 3.38
CA ILE A 402 3.77 -27.21 3.47
C ILE A 402 4.38 -27.26 4.88
N LEU A 403 5.70 -27.27 4.97
CA LEU A 403 6.44 -27.04 6.21
C LEU A 403 6.68 -25.54 6.39
N ARG A 404 6.05 -24.95 7.41
CA ARG A 404 6.20 -23.54 7.76
C ARG A 404 7.22 -23.39 8.89
N LEU A 405 8.25 -22.58 8.67
CA LEU A 405 9.29 -22.26 9.65
C LEU A 405 9.00 -20.91 10.31
N VAL A 406 9.05 -20.88 11.65
CA VAL A 406 8.86 -19.68 12.47
C VAL A 406 10.12 -19.45 13.29
N TYR A 407 10.89 -18.43 12.91
CA TYR A 407 12.13 -18.07 13.59
C TYR A 407 11.88 -17.15 14.79
N PRO A 408 12.61 -17.33 15.89
CA PRO A 408 12.61 -16.44 17.04
C PRO A 408 13.74 -15.39 16.92
N THR A 409 13.93 -14.82 15.72
CA THR A 409 15.12 -14.03 15.33
C THR A 409 15.48 -12.94 16.33
N TRP A 410 14.49 -12.12 16.69
CA TRP A 410 14.67 -11.02 17.63
C TRP A 410 14.66 -11.45 19.09
N ASP A 411 14.13 -12.64 19.40
CA ASP A 411 14.20 -13.17 20.76
C ASP A 411 15.60 -13.66 21.07
N THR A 412 16.27 -14.26 20.09
CA THR A 412 17.58 -14.88 20.29
C THR A 412 18.74 -13.93 20.02
N ILE A 413 18.51 -12.70 19.54
CA ILE A 413 19.58 -11.74 19.24
C ILE A 413 20.47 -11.42 20.44
N ARG A 414 19.96 -11.59 21.67
CA ARG A 414 20.75 -11.50 22.92
C ARG A 414 22.05 -12.32 22.88
N GLU A 415 22.07 -13.42 22.14
CA GLU A 415 23.22 -14.32 22.03
C GLU A 415 24.35 -13.75 21.14
N ALA A 416 24.04 -12.75 20.30
CA ALA A 416 25.05 -12.01 19.56
C ALA A 416 25.97 -11.21 20.49
N ASN A 417 25.47 -10.78 21.66
CA ASN A 417 26.23 -10.05 22.68
C ASN A 417 26.94 -8.78 22.12
N VAL A 418 26.20 -7.99 21.34
CA VAL A 418 26.67 -6.72 20.76
C VAL A 418 25.83 -5.53 21.24
N GLU A 419 26.41 -4.34 21.17
CA GLU A 419 25.69 -3.07 21.24
C GLU A 419 25.19 -2.68 19.85
N ILE A 420 23.92 -2.33 19.76
CA ILE A 420 23.23 -2.04 18.50
C ILE A 420 22.82 -0.57 18.50
N HIS A 421 23.35 0.17 17.53
CA HIS A 421 22.87 1.51 17.20
C HIS A 421 21.58 1.38 16.37
N LEU A 422 20.49 1.92 16.91
CA LEU A 422 19.15 1.79 16.35
C LEU A 422 18.91 2.85 15.25
N PRO A 423 18.21 2.49 14.15
CA PRO A 423 17.72 3.49 13.22
C PRO A 423 16.67 4.39 13.87
N GLU A 424 16.48 5.60 13.35
CA GLU A 424 15.67 6.67 13.97
C GLU A 424 14.30 6.19 14.51
N HIS A 425 13.53 5.47 13.70
CA HIS A 425 12.21 4.98 14.10
C HIS A 425 12.25 3.99 15.27
N LEU A 426 13.29 3.15 15.36
CA LEU A 426 13.52 2.26 16.50
C LEU A 426 14.10 3.02 17.69
N ALA A 427 15.02 3.96 17.47
CA ALA A 427 15.62 4.76 18.53
C ALA A 427 14.55 5.58 19.29
N GLN A 428 13.63 6.20 18.54
CA GLN A 428 12.48 6.90 19.11
C GLN A 428 11.56 5.96 19.91
N ALA A 429 11.30 4.76 19.39
CA ALA A 429 10.42 3.78 20.03
C ALA A 429 11.03 3.15 21.30
N PHE A 430 12.34 2.88 21.29
CA PHE A 430 13.07 2.36 22.46
C PHE A 430 13.43 3.46 23.47
N GLY A 431 13.40 4.73 23.05
CA GLY A 431 13.82 5.89 23.83
C GLY A 431 15.33 6.03 23.97
N LYS A 432 16.11 5.34 23.13
CA LYS A 432 17.58 5.29 23.17
C LYS A 432 18.14 5.11 21.77
N GLU A 433 19.23 5.79 21.44
CA GLU A 433 19.94 5.61 20.16
C GLU A 433 20.71 4.28 20.10
N THR A 434 21.16 3.76 21.23
CA THR A 434 21.94 2.51 21.31
C THR A 434 21.38 1.63 22.42
N VAL A 435 21.25 0.34 22.15
CA VAL A 435 20.81 -0.68 23.09
C VAL A 435 21.67 -1.92 22.99
N SER A 436 21.85 -2.63 24.10
CA SER A 436 22.43 -3.96 24.05
C SER A 436 21.47 -4.92 23.32
N SER A 437 22.02 -5.91 22.63
CA SER A 437 21.25 -7.00 22.01
C SER A 437 20.36 -7.74 23.03
N ALA A 438 20.79 -7.84 24.29
CA ALA A 438 19.98 -8.40 25.38
C ALA A 438 18.77 -7.51 25.75
N GLU A 439 18.97 -6.19 25.86
CA GLU A 439 17.87 -5.24 26.07
C GLU A 439 16.88 -5.28 24.89
N PHE A 440 17.38 -5.29 23.65
CA PHE A 440 16.53 -5.37 22.46
C PHE A 440 15.67 -6.63 22.49
N SER A 441 16.28 -7.79 22.71
CA SER A 441 15.61 -9.09 22.82
C SER A 441 14.50 -9.08 23.87
N GLY A 442 14.76 -8.52 25.05
CA GLY A 442 13.78 -8.49 26.15
C GLY A 442 12.60 -7.54 25.93
N ARG A 443 12.76 -6.50 25.09
CA ARG A 443 11.78 -5.40 24.99
C ARG A 443 11.09 -5.27 23.64
N TRP A 444 11.61 -5.85 22.56
CA TRP A 444 11.11 -5.54 21.20
C TRP A 444 9.60 -5.76 21.04
N ARG A 445 9.02 -6.81 21.63
CA ARG A 445 7.57 -7.05 21.60
C ARG A 445 6.77 -6.01 22.36
N GLN A 446 7.24 -5.63 23.54
CA GLN A 446 6.63 -4.56 24.34
C GLN A 446 6.66 -3.26 23.53
N VAL A 447 7.80 -2.92 22.94
CA VAL A 447 7.95 -1.74 22.09
C VAL A 447 6.99 -1.80 20.89
N CYS A 448 6.88 -2.93 20.19
CA CYS A 448 5.88 -3.07 19.12
C CYS A 448 4.45 -2.81 19.61
N ALA A 449 4.06 -3.37 20.76
CA ALA A 449 2.72 -3.17 21.34
C ALA A 449 2.48 -1.71 21.77
N GLU A 450 3.49 -1.06 22.34
CA GLU A 450 3.46 0.38 22.65
C GLU A 450 3.26 1.22 21.39
N GLN A 451 3.98 0.90 20.31
CA GLN A 451 3.83 1.61 19.04
C GLN A 451 2.46 1.36 18.37
N GLU A 452 1.89 0.16 18.48
CA GLU A 452 0.50 -0.09 18.04
C GLU A 452 -0.51 0.74 18.86
N ASN A 453 -0.31 0.86 20.17
CA ASN A 453 -1.12 1.75 21.00
C ASN A 453 -0.95 3.22 20.63
N GLU A 454 0.26 3.67 20.31
CA GLU A 454 0.51 5.03 19.81
C GLU A 454 -0.24 5.29 18.49
N LEU A 455 -0.24 4.33 17.55
CA LEU A 455 -1.03 4.43 16.31
C LEU A 455 -2.53 4.63 16.59
N GLU A 456 -3.10 3.85 17.51
CA GLU A 456 -4.51 4.00 17.91
C GLU A 456 -4.79 5.32 18.63
N LYS A 457 -3.83 5.85 19.42
CA LYS A 457 -3.94 7.21 19.98
C LYS A 457 -3.94 8.27 18.88
N MET A 458 -3.01 8.20 17.91
CA MET A 458 -2.94 9.15 16.79
C MET A 458 -4.24 9.20 16.00
N LYS A 459 -4.86 8.04 15.78
CA LYS A 459 -6.14 7.93 15.08
C LYS A 459 -7.27 8.71 15.76
N ARG A 460 -7.25 8.85 17.09
CA ARG A 460 -8.26 9.58 17.87
C ARG A 460 -8.05 11.09 17.88
N LEU A 461 -6.82 11.57 17.61
CA LEU A 461 -6.50 13.00 17.53
C LEU A 461 -7.05 13.59 16.23
N SER A 462 -8.30 14.09 16.31
CA SER A 462 -9.08 14.53 15.15
C SER A 462 -9.03 16.03 14.92
N SER A 463 -8.85 16.83 15.98
CA SER A 463 -8.78 18.28 15.91
C SER A 463 -7.35 18.81 16.00
N PRO A 464 -7.04 19.98 15.38
CA PRO A 464 -5.73 20.61 15.52
C PRO A 464 -5.35 20.95 16.96
N VAL A 465 -6.31 21.30 17.81
CA VAL A 465 -6.05 21.64 19.22
C VAL A 465 -5.62 20.40 19.99
N GLU A 466 -6.36 19.29 19.87
CA GLU A 466 -5.97 18.02 20.51
C GLU A 466 -4.58 17.57 20.07
N LEU A 467 -4.28 17.69 18.78
CA LEU A 467 -2.96 17.32 18.25
C LEU A 467 -1.86 18.24 18.79
N LEU A 468 -2.07 19.56 18.81
CA LEU A 468 -1.09 20.51 19.35
C LEU A 468 -0.87 20.31 20.85
N SER A 469 -1.93 20.07 21.62
CA SER A 469 -1.83 19.73 23.04
C SER A 469 -1.04 18.45 23.26
N PHE A 470 -1.34 17.39 22.49
CA PHE A 470 -0.58 16.15 22.53
C PHE A 470 0.91 16.36 22.20
N LEU A 471 1.23 17.17 21.18
CA LEU A 471 2.61 17.48 20.82
C LEU A 471 3.32 18.32 21.89
N ALA A 472 2.63 19.26 22.53
CA ALA A 472 3.15 20.07 23.64
C ALA A 472 3.44 19.25 24.90
N GLU A 473 2.68 18.19 25.17
CA GLU A 473 2.98 17.26 26.27
C GLU A 473 4.29 16.49 26.02
N ARG A 474 4.65 16.22 24.77
CA ARG A 474 5.88 15.49 24.40
C ARG A 474 7.10 16.37 24.27
N ASP A 475 6.93 17.54 23.67
CA ASP A 475 7.96 18.54 23.46
C ASP A 475 7.36 19.93 23.73
N SER A 476 7.42 20.29 25.01
CA SER A 476 6.84 21.54 25.51
C SER A 476 7.56 22.77 24.97
N GLU A 477 8.85 22.68 24.66
CA GLU A 477 9.65 23.81 24.19
C GLU A 477 9.24 24.22 22.78
N THR A 478 9.01 23.26 21.89
CA THR A 478 8.62 23.54 20.51
C THR A 478 7.12 23.84 20.37
N TRP A 479 6.25 23.08 21.03
CA TRP A 479 4.83 23.06 20.70
C TRP A 479 3.93 23.86 21.63
N SER A 480 4.31 24.11 22.89
CA SER A 480 3.51 24.97 23.78
C SER A 480 3.36 26.39 23.23
N PRO A 481 4.43 27.06 22.74
CA PRO A 481 4.29 28.38 22.13
C PRO A 481 3.37 28.38 20.90
N LEU A 482 3.42 27.32 20.08
CA LEU A 482 2.57 27.19 18.89
C LEU A 482 1.10 26.94 19.26
N LEU A 483 0.84 26.19 20.34
CA LEU A 483 -0.51 25.98 20.86
C LEU A 483 -1.10 27.30 21.39
N GLU A 484 -0.34 28.05 22.17
CA GLU A 484 -0.75 29.36 22.67
C GLU A 484 -1.03 30.34 21.53
N GLU A 485 -0.12 30.41 20.53
CA GLU A 485 -0.30 31.22 19.33
C GLU A 485 -1.57 30.79 18.56
N TYR A 486 -1.78 29.50 18.37
CA TYR A 486 -2.96 28.97 17.68
C TYR A 486 -4.26 29.38 18.39
N LEU A 487 -4.32 29.26 19.72
CA LEU A 487 -5.49 29.61 20.52
C LEU A 487 -5.75 31.13 20.48
N ALA A 488 -4.71 31.96 20.57
CA ALA A 488 -4.83 33.41 20.47
C ALA A 488 -5.38 33.84 19.09
N LEU A 489 -4.84 33.27 18.00
CA LEU A 489 -5.32 33.54 16.65
C LEU A 489 -6.75 33.03 16.43
N LYS A 490 -7.13 31.91 17.04
CA LYS A 490 -8.49 31.39 16.98
C LYS A 490 -9.48 32.36 17.63
N ASN A 491 -9.10 32.99 18.74
CA ASN A 491 -9.92 34.02 19.40
C ASN A 491 -10.10 35.27 18.52
N VAL A 492 -9.06 35.70 17.80
CA VAL A 492 -9.15 36.79 16.81
C VAL A 492 -10.19 36.45 15.73
N LEU A 493 -10.16 35.23 15.20
CA LEU A 493 -11.12 34.79 14.19
C LEU A 493 -12.55 34.66 14.74
N LEU A 494 -12.71 34.17 15.97
CA LEU A 494 -14.01 34.09 16.64
C LEU A 494 -14.63 35.48 16.84
N SER A 495 -13.84 36.44 17.33
CA SER A 495 -14.25 37.84 17.47
C SER A 495 -14.67 38.45 16.13
N ALA A 496 -13.89 38.24 15.07
CA ALA A 496 -14.25 38.67 13.72
C ALA A 496 -15.55 38.02 13.22
N CYS A 497 -15.76 36.73 13.49
CA CYS A 497 -17.00 36.03 13.15
C CYS A 497 -18.23 36.60 13.88
N GLU A 498 -18.10 36.92 15.17
CA GLU A 498 -19.15 37.58 15.95
C GLU A 498 -19.50 38.95 15.38
N GLN A 499 -18.48 39.76 15.04
CA GLN A 499 -18.67 41.06 14.39
C GLN A 499 -19.40 40.91 13.05
N ILE A 500 -18.97 39.97 12.20
CA ILE A 500 -19.61 39.68 10.91
C ILE A 500 -21.08 39.26 11.11
N ASN A 501 -21.37 38.41 12.09
CA ASN A 501 -22.72 37.96 12.38
C ASN A 501 -23.61 39.09 12.90
N ASN A 502 -23.07 39.97 13.75
CA ASN A 502 -23.76 41.19 14.18
C ASN A 502 -24.08 42.12 13.01
N LEU A 503 -23.13 42.33 12.09
CA LEU A 503 -23.34 43.13 10.87
C LEU A 503 -24.37 42.48 9.94
N LYS A 504 -24.39 41.15 9.82
CA LYS A 504 -25.42 40.41 9.05
C LYS A 504 -26.81 40.61 9.65
N ARG A 505 -26.96 40.46 10.97
CA ARG A 505 -28.24 40.69 11.68
C ARG A 505 -28.73 42.12 11.49
N ARG A 506 -27.85 43.12 11.69
CA ARG A 506 -28.19 44.54 11.46
C ARG A 506 -28.61 44.80 10.02
N THR A 507 -27.92 44.21 9.05
CA THR A 507 -28.30 44.32 7.62
C THR A 507 -29.70 43.75 7.37
N GLN A 508 -30.04 42.60 7.97
CA GLN A 508 -31.38 42.01 7.85
C GLN A 508 -32.47 42.91 8.46
N GLU A 509 -32.22 43.50 9.63
CA GLU A 509 -33.13 44.46 10.27
C GLU A 509 -33.37 45.71 9.40
N LEU A 510 -32.30 46.26 8.81
CA LEU A 510 -32.39 47.41 7.91
C LEU A 510 -33.19 47.07 6.65
N TYR A 511 -33.03 45.86 6.08
CA TYR A 511 -33.86 45.39 4.96
C TYR A 511 -35.34 45.23 5.35
N SER A 512 -35.64 44.74 6.56
CA SER A 512 -37.02 44.67 7.05
C SER A 512 -37.65 46.05 7.17
N ARG A 513 -36.95 47.04 7.74
CA ARG A 513 -37.42 48.43 7.83
C ARG A 513 -37.57 49.07 6.45
N LEU A 514 -36.65 48.80 5.53
CA LEU A 514 -36.73 49.28 4.15
C LEU A 514 -37.98 48.75 3.43
N ARG A 515 -38.35 47.48 3.65
CA ARG A 515 -39.59 46.90 3.11
C ARG A 515 -40.82 47.62 3.66
N GLU A 516 -40.86 47.89 4.97
CA GLU A 516 -41.98 48.60 5.60
C GLU A 516 -42.13 50.03 5.07
N LEU A 517 -41.04 50.79 4.95
CA LEU A 517 -41.12 52.16 4.40
C LEU A 517 -41.50 52.17 2.91
N LYS A 518 -41.10 51.16 2.12
CA LYS A 518 -41.56 51.03 0.74
C LYS A 518 -43.07 50.81 0.69
N ARG A 519 -43.61 49.97 1.57
CA ARG A 519 -45.06 49.76 1.71
C ARG A 519 -45.77 51.05 2.13
N GLN A 520 -45.20 51.83 3.04
CA GLN A 520 -45.73 53.14 3.41
C GLN A 520 -45.71 54.14 2.26
N CYS A 521 -44.65 54.17 1.44
CA CYS A 521 -44.68 54.93 0.20
C CYS A 521 -45.87 54.46 -0.66
N GLU A 522 -45.98 53.17 -0.99
CA GLU A 522 -47.08 52.65 -1.80
C GLU A 522 -48.47 53.06 -1.27
N LEU A 523 -48.66 53.04 0.05
CA LEU A 523 -49.89 53.51 0.71
C LEU A 523 -50.12 55.01 0.50
N ILE A 524 -49.13 55.87 0.76
CA ILE A 524 -49.26 57.34 0.56
C ILE A 524 -49.55 57.66 -0.92
N ALA A 525 -48.93 56.97 -1.87
CA ALA A 525 -49.24 57.14 -3.31
C ALA A 525 -50.69 56.76 -3.60
N ARG A 526 -51.16 55.65 -3.03
CA ARG A 526 -52.53 55.17 -3.20
C ARG A 526 -53.54 56.15 -2.60
N GLU A 527 -53.29 56.63 -1.38
CA GLU A 527 -54.12 57.64 -0.70
C GLU A 527 -54.15 58.97 -1.47
N LYS A 528 -52.98 59.48 -1.89
CA LYS A 528 -52.89 60.70 -2.70
C LYS A 528 -53.65 60.57 -4.03
N GLY A 529 -53.59 59.40 -4.65
CA GLY A 529 -54.32 59.08 -5.88
C GLY A 529 -55.84 58.99 -5.67
N ASN A 530 -56.28 58.35 -4.59
CA ASN A 530 -57.70 58.29 -4.22
C ASN A 530 -58.26 59.67 -3.89
N ASP A 531 -57.50 60.46 -3.11
CA ASP A 531 -57.85 61.82 -2.75
C ASP A 531 -57.95 62.74 -3.99
N TYR A 532 -57.07 62.59 -4.98
CA TYR A 532 -57.20 63.27 -6.28
C TYR A 532 -58.55 62.97 -6.94
N ARG A 533 -58.87 61.67 -7.09
CA ARG A 533 -60.07 61.21 -7.79
C ARG A 533 -61.35 61.65 -7.09
N THR A 534 -61.31 61.81 -5.77
CA THR A 534 -62.49 62.15 -4.96
C THR A 534 -62.69 63.65 -4.84
N CYS A 535 -61.62 64.40 -4.58
CA CYS A 535 -61.72 65.81 -4.18
C CYS A 535 -61.35 66.80 -5.30
N VAL A 536 -60.43 66.44 -6.19
CA VAL A 536 -59.89 67.39 -7.21
C VAL A 536 -60.42 67.09 -8.61
N ALA A 537 -60.46 65.83 -9.02
CA ALA A 537 -60.89 65.43 -10.36
C ALA A 537 -62.33 65.88 -10.67
N PRO A 538 -63.32 65.72 -9.77
CA PRO A 538 -64.68 66.17 -10.05
C PRO A 538 -64.78 67.70 -10.15
N LEU A 539 -63.97 68.43 -9.37
CA LEU A 539 -63.91 69.89 -9.43
C LEU A 539 -63.28 70.38 -10.75
N LYS A 540 -62.21 69.72 -11.22
CA LYS A 540 -61.58 70.05 -12.51
C LYS A 540 -62.48 69.71 -13.69
N GLU A 541 -63.19 68.59 -13.63
CA GLU A 541 -64.19 68.21 -14.62
C GLU A 541 -65.34 69.22 -14.64
N ARG A 542 -65.86 69.63 -13.48
CA ARG A 542 -66.88 70.67 -13.38
C ARG A 542 -66.39 72.03 -13.87
N LEU A 543 -65.15 72.42 -13.54
CA LEU A 543 -64.54 73.64 -14.05
C LEU A 543 -64.46 73.60 -15.58
N TRP A 544 -64.00 72.49 -16.16
CA TRP A 544 -63.95 72.31 -17.62
C TRP A 544 -65.34 72.43 -18.25
N HIS A 545 -66.37 71.86 -17.63
CA HIS A 545 -67.74 72.00 -18.11
C HIS A 545 -68.22 73.46 -18.09
N VAL A 546 -67.95 74.20 -17.02
CA VAL A 546 -68.39 75.61 -16.86
C VAL A 546 -67.59 76.59 -17.73
N THR A 547 -66.33 76.27 -18.08
CA THR A 547 -65.47 77.15 -18.90
C THR A 547 -65.49 76.85 -20.39
N TYR A 548 -65.67 75.58 -20.80
CA TYR A 548 -65.54 75.17 -22.20
C TYR A 548 -66.78 74.46 -22.77
N ALA A 549 -67.48 73.65 -21.98
CA ALA A 549 -68.59 72.82 -22.50
C ALA A 549 -69.96 73.51 -22.46
N ASN A 550 -70.20 74.37 -21.47
CA ASN A 550 -71.43 75.15 -21.31
C ASN A 550 -71.11 76.40 -20.47
N PRO A 551 -70.78 77.55 -21.10
CA PRO A 551 -70.29 78.74 -20.40
C PRO A 551 -71.27 79.19 -19.31
N GLY A 552 -70.91 78.93 -18.05
CA GLY A 552 -71.63 79.47 -16.89
C GLY A 552 -71.10 80.85 -16.51
N SER A 553 -71.61 81.41 -15.40
CA SER A 553 -71.11 82.69 -14.88
C SER A 553 -69.59 82.64 -14.64
N ASP A 554 -68.86 83.66 -15.10
CA ASP A 554 -67.42 83.86 -14.81
C ASP A 554 -67.11 83.75 -13.29
N GLU A 555 -68.11 84.03 -12.45
CA GLU A 555 -68.02 83.94 -11.00
C GLU A 555 -68.00 82.49 -10.48
N GLU A 556 -68.72 81.55 -11.13
CA GLU A 556 -68.70 80.12 -10.79
C GLU A 556 -67.36 79.48 -11.18
N ALA A 557 -66.83 79.83 -12.36
CA ALA A 557 -65.50 79.40 -12.79
C ALA A 557 -64.41 79.90 -11.84
N ALA A 558 -64.47 81.17 -11.44
CA ALA A 558 -63.52 81.76 -10.48
C ALA A 558 -63.63 81.13 -9.07
N GLN A 559 -64.82 80.73 -8.62
CA GLN A 559 -64.99 79.99 -7.36
C GLN A 559 -64.43 78.56 -7.45
N LEU A 560 -64.66 77.85 -8.54
CA LEU A 560 -64.12 76.50 -8.76
C LEU A 560 -62.59 76.51 -8.86
N MET A 561 -62.00 77.48 -9.55
CA MET A 561 -60.54 77.67 -9.57
C MET A 561 -59.97 77.91 -8.16
N ARG A 562 -60.62 78.75 -7.35
CA ARG A 562 -60.21 78.96 -5.95
C ARG A 562 -60.30 77.69 -5.11
N ARG A 563 -61.38 76.90 -5.26
CA ARG A 563 -61.54 75.62 -4.55
C ARG A 563 -60.53 74.57 -5.00
N ILE A 564 -60.24 74.46 -6.29
CA ILE A 564 -59.20 73.57 -6.81
C ILE A 564 -57.84 73.96 -6.23
N ALA A 565 -57.52 75.26 -6.22
CA ALA A 565 -56.27 75.75 -5.64
C ALA A 565 -56.17 75.42 -4.13
N GLN A 566 -57.27 75.54 -3.37
CA GLN A 566 -57.31 75.15 -1.96
C GLN A 566 -57.11 73.64 -1.75
N GLU A 567 -57.75 72.80 -2.56
CA GLU A 567 -57.58 71.33 -2.48
C GLU A 567 -56.19 70.89 -2.94
N GLU A 568 -55.61 71.53 -3.96
CA GLU A 568 -54.23 71.28 -4.37
C GLU A 568 -53.23 71.72 -3.29
N GLU A 569 -53.49 72.83 -2.59
CA GLU A 569 -52.71 73.27 -1.43
C GLU A 569 -52.78 72.25 -0.29
N ARG A 570 -53.98 71.75 0.06
CA ARG A 570 -54.15 70.68 1.06
C ARG A 570 -53.35 69.42 0.68
N ARG A 571 -53.34 69.06 -0.60
CA ARG A 571 -52.66 67.86 -1.10
C ARG A 571 -51.14 67.95 -1.07
N LYS A 572 -50.56 69.14 -0.86
CA LYS A 572 -49.13 69.27 -0.53
C LYS A 572 -48.76 68.53 0.76
N VAL A 573 -49.72 68.24 1.65
CA VAL A 573 -49.52 67.36 2.82
C VAL A 573 -49.04 65.97 2.41
N PHE A 574 -49.61 65.37 1.35
CA PHE A 574 -49.15 64.08 0.84
C PHE A 574 -47.75 64.17 0.23
N ASP A 575 -47.42 65.28 -0.45
CA ASP A 575 -46.08 65.50 -0.99
C ASP A 575 -45.03 65.66 0.11
N MET A 576 -45.37 66.36 1.19
CA MET A 576 -44.51 66.47 2.38
C MET A 576 -44.31 65.11 3.06
N GLN A 577 -45.39 64.33 3.24
CA GLN A 577 -45.32 62.98 3.81
C GLN A 577 -44.50 62.04 2.92
N TRP A 578 -44.71 62.07 1.61
CA TRP A 578 -43.95 61.28 0.64
C TRP A 578 -42.47 61.65 0.64
N ALA A 579 -42.14 62.95 0.61
CA ALA A 579 -40.77 63.43 0.68
C ALA A 579 -40.09 62.97 1.98
N ARG A 580 -40.80 62.99 3.11
CA ARG A 580 -40.31 62.49 4.39
C ARG A 580 -39.99 61.00 4.33
N VAL A 581 -40.92 60.14 3.90
CA VAL A 581 -40.67 58.68 3.82
C VAL A 581 -39.58 58.35 2.80
N ARG A 582 -39.55 59.03 1.64
CA ARG A 582 -38.50 58.85 0.63
C ARG A 582 -37.12 59.23 1.15
N SER A 583 -37.01 60.30 1.96
CA SER A 583 -35.75 60.68 2.61
C SER A 583 -35.25 59.58 3.57
N MET A 584 -36.17 58.94 4.31
CA MET A 584 -35.85 57.81 5.19
C MET A 584 -35.41 56.58 4.40
N VAL A 585 -36.03 56.29 3.25
CA VAL A 585 -35.61 55.22 2.33
C VAL A 585 -34.18 55.43 1.81
N VAL A 586 -33.83 56.65 1.42
CA VAL A 586 -32.47 56.98 0.96
C VAL A 586 -31.46 56.79 2.09
N ARG A 587 -31.75 57.26 3.31
CA ARG A 587 -30.90 57.06 4.48
C ARG A 587 -30.68 55.56 4.78
N LEU A 588 -31.75 54.76 4.80
CA LEU A 588 -31.66 53.32 5.03
C LEU A 588 -30.83 52.59 3.96
N ARG A 589 -30.93 52.98 2.69
CA ARG A 589 -30.07 52.41 1.63
C ARG A 589 -28.60 52.74 1.85
N ALA A 590 -28.29 53.97 2.26
CA ALA A 590 -26.92 54.37 2.59
C ALA A 590 -26.39 53.58 3.80
N GLU A 591 -27.19 53.38 4.84
CA GLU A 591 -26.83 52.55 5.99
C GLU A 591 -26.58 51.09 5.61
N ILE A 592 -27.44 50.49 4.78
CA ILE A 592 -27.23 49.11 4.28
C ILE A 592 -25.91 49.01 3.51
N SER A 593 -25.62 49.98 2.64
CA SER A 593 -24.36 50.01 1.89
C SER A 593 -23.15 50.10 2.84
N LYS A 594 -23.23 50.97 3.86
CA LYS A 594 -22.20 51.13 4.89
C LYS A 594 -21.96 49.84 5.67
N THR A 595 -23.01 49.19 6.19
CA THR A 595 -22.88 47.93 6.95
C THR A 595 -22.30 46.80 6.09
N ARG A 596 -22.60 46.75 4.78
CA ARG A 596 -21.98 45.78 3.86
C ARG A 596 -20.52 46.08 3.57
N ALA A 597 -20.12 47.36 3.53
CA ALA A 597 -18.73 47.76 3.39
C ALA A 597 -17.94 47.42 4.65
N GLU A 598 -18.49 47.72 5.84
CA GLU A 598 -17.91 47.34 7.15
C GLU A 598 -17.70 45.82 7.26
N ARG A 599 -18.69 45.01 6.85
CA ARG A 599 -18.56 43.55 6.86
C ARG A 599 -17.41 43.08 5.98
N ARG A 600 -17.32 43.62 4.75
CA ARG A 600 -16.23 43.29 3.83
C ARG A 600 -14.88 43.71 4.38
N ALA A 601 -14.79 44.89 5.00
CA ALA A 601 -13.57 45.38 5.61
C ALA A 601 -13.07 44.46 6.75
N VAL A 602 -13.97 43.92 7.57
CA VAL A 602 -13.63 42.91 8.59
C VAL A 602 -13.19 41.59 7.94
N GLU A 603 -13.93 41.09 6.95
CA GLU A 603 -13.60 39.84 6.24
C GLU A 603 -12.23 39.88 5.53
N THR A 604 -11.86 41.04 4.99
CA THR A 604 -10.60 41.25 4.26
C THR A 604 -9.54 41.99 5.09
N SER A 605 -9.71 42.08 6.41
CA SER A 605 -8.73 42.76 7.26
C SER A 605 -7.39 42.00 7.21
N SER A 606 -6.29 42.75 7.22
CA SER A 606 -4.94 42.16 7.21
C SER A 606 -4.73 41.22 8.40
N GLU A 607 -5.31 41.55 9.55
CA GLU A 607 -5.31 40.75 10.76
C GLU A 607 -6.01 39.40 10.57
N VAL A 608 -7.25 39.37 10.07
CA VAL A 608 -8.02 38.13 9.83
C VAL A 608 -7.33 37.25 8.79
N MET A 609 -6.81 37.85 7.71
CA MET A 609 -6.12 37.12 6.65
C MET A 609 -4.80 36.51 7.14
N ARG A 610 -4.01 37.25 7.95
CA ARG A 610 -2.80 36.74 8.60
C ARG A 610 -3.11 35.64 9.59
N ALA A 611 -4.13 35.82 10.43
CA ALA A 611 -4.54 34.83 11.43
C ALA A 611 -4.97 33.51 10.76
N ARG A 612 -5.76 33.57 9.68
CA ARG A 612 -6.14 32.37 8.90
C ARG A 612 -4.93 31.64 8.34
N ARG A 613 -4.02 32.37 7.67
CA ARG A 613 -2.82 31.78 7.08
C ARG A 613 -1.94 31.13 8.15
N ARG A 614 -1.71 31.84 9.25
CA ARG A 614 -0.86 31.35 10.34
C ARG A 614 -1.45 30.14 11.06
N ILE A 615 -2.75 30.11 11.30
CA ILE A 615 -3.45 28.92 11.82
C ILE A 615 -3.27 27.72 10.89
N GLN A 616 -3.37 27.93 9.57
CA GLN A 616 -3.15 26.85 8.59
C GLN A 616 -1.69 26.36 8.60
N GLU A 617 -0.72 27.27 8.69
CA GLU A 617 0.71 26.92 8.82
C GLU A 617 0.98 26.10 10.07
N ILE A 618 0.47 26.53 11.23
CA ILE A 618 0.64 25.80 12.51
C ILE A 618 -0.02 24.42 12.41
N ALA A 619 -1.24 24.34 11.87
CA ALA A 619 -1.94 23.07 11.70
C ALA A 619 -1.21 22.12 10.74
N LEU A 620 -0.66 22.62 9.63
CA LEU A 620 0.14 21.82 8.69
C LEU A 620 1.41 21.29 9.33
N ARG A 621 2.14 22.12 10.10
CA ARG A 621 3.32 21.66 10.87
C ARG A 621 2.96 20.57 11.86
N ALA A 622 1.84 20.72 12.58
CA ALA A 622 1.36 19.69 13.50
C ALA A 622 0.99 18.39 12.76
N GLN A 623 0.35 18.47 11.59
CA GLN A 623 0.04 17.31 10.75
C GLN A 623 1.30 16.61 10.22
N GLU A 624 2.34 17.37 9.88
CA GLU A 624 3.65 16.82 9.48
C GLU A 624 4.31 16.08 10.65
N ALA A 625 4.29 16.63 11.86
CA ALA A 625 4.80 15.94 13.05
C ALA A 625 4.01 14.64 13.32
N LYS A 626 2.67 14.69 13.23
CA LYS A 626 1.81 13.51 13.34
C LYS A 626 2.17 12.45 12.30
N LEU A 627 2.42 12.86 11.06
CA LEU A 627 2.82 11.97 9.97
C LEU A 627 4.08 11.19 10.33
N TRP A 628 5.13 11.86 10.81
CA TRP A 628 6.38 11.20 11.19
C TRP A 628 6.21 10.26 12.38
N LEU A 629 5.42 10.64 13.38
CA LEU A 629 5.07 9.76 14.51
C LEU A 629 4.35 8.49 14.03
N VAL A 630 3.34 8.64 13.17
CA VAL A 630 2.61 7.50 12.60
C VAL A 630 3.51 6.62 11.75
N ARG A 631 4.36 7.22 10.90
CA ARG A 631 5.31 6.50 10.06
C ARG A 631 6.24 5.63 10.91
N ASN A 632 6.86 6.22 11.92
CA ASN A 632 7.86 5.56 12.74
C ASN A 632 7.22 4.46 13.61
N ALA A 633 6.06 4.73 14.21
CA ALA A 633 5.31 3.72 14.95
C ALA A 633 4.87 2.54 14.05
N TYR A 634 4.46 2.81 12.81
CA TYR A 634 4.09 1.78 11.84
C TYR A 634 5.28 0.91 11.43
N LEU A 635 6.41 1.52 11.06
CA LEU A 635 7.62 0.79 10.68
C LEU A 635 8.16 -0.05 11.85
N THR A 636 8.14 0.48 13.07
CA THR A 636 8.58 -0.28 14.26
C THR A 636 7.63 -1.44 14.54
N SER A 637 6.32 -1.19 14.61
CA SER A 637 5.36 -2.23 14.97
C SER A 637 5.24 -3.32 13.90
N LYS A 638 5.20 -2.98 12.61
CA LYS A 638 5.04 -3.96 11.53
C LYS A 638 6.36 -4.48 10.98
N GLY A 639 7.37 -3.62 10.86
CA GLY A 639 8.69 -3.97 10.33
C GLY A 639 9.44 -4.96 11.21
N LEU A 640 9.40 -4.82 12.55
CA LEU A 640 10.05 -5.77 13.44
C LEU A 640 9.43 -7.18 13.36
N TYR A 641 8.10 -7.29 13.29
CA TYR A 641 7.48 -8.61 13.06
C TYR A 641 7.88 -9.19 11.70
N GLN A 642 7.85 -8.39 10.63
CA GLN A 642 8.19 -8.87 9.29
C GLN A 642 9.63 -9.37 9.22
N THR A 643 10.58 -8.61 9.75
CA THR A 643 12.00 -8.99 9.79
C THR A 643 12.28 -10.12 10.76
N CYS A 644 11.45 -10.33 11.78
CA CYS A 644 11.54 -11.50 12.65
C CYS A 644 11.19 -12.78 11.88
N TYR A 645 10.13 -12.73 11.06
CA TYR A 645 9.64 -13.86 10.26
C TYR A 645 10.53 -14.16 9.04
N ARG A 646 11.09 -13.11 8.42
CA ARG A 646 11.90 -13.20 7.19
C ARG A 646 13.20 -12.38 7.34
N PRO A 647 14.14 -12.80 8.21
CA PRO A 647 15.39 -12.07 8.37
C PRO A 647 16.35 -12.36 7.21
N SER A 648 17.16 -11.37 6.86
CA SER A 648 18.27 -11.59 5.94
C SER A 648 19.32 -12.48 6.59
N SER A 649 19.73 -13.53 5.88
CA SER A 649 20.64 -14.54 6.41
C SER A 649 21.99 -13.97 6.85
N TRP A 650 22.57 -13.02 6.10
CA TRP A 650 23.89 -12.45 6.42
C TRP A 650 23.88 -11.55 7.64
N TRP A 651 22.73 -11.08 8.15
CA TRP A 651 22.70 -10.33 9.41
C TRP A 651 23.32 -11.17 10.55
N ILE A 652 23.02 -12.46 10.56
CA ILE A 652 23.41 -13.36 11.64
C ILE A 652 24.94 -13.46 11.77
N PRO A 653 25.70 -13.83 10.73
CA PRO A 653 27.16 -13.89 10.84
C PRO A 653 27.83 -12.53 10.93
N LEU A 654 27.19 -11.43 10.49
CA LEU A 654 27.73 -10.08 10.69
C LEU A 654 27.67 -9.67 12.17
N LEU A 655 26.56 -9.96 12.86
CA LEU A 655 26.36 -9.59 14.27
C LEU A 655 26.94 -10.63 15.25
N SER A 656 26.99 -11.91 14.87
CA SER A 656 27.48 -13.04 15.66
C SER A 656 28.38 -13.93 14.80
N PRO A 657 29.61 -13.49 14.47
CA PRO A 657 30.55 -14.28 13.66
C PRO A 657 30.97 -15.62 14.30
N ASP A 658 30.75 -15.76 15.60
CA ASP A 658 30.97 -16.98 16.39
C ASP A 658 29.84 -18.01 16.26
N GLY A 659 28.76 -17.70 15.54
CA GLY A 659 27.64 -18.60 15.27
C GLY A 659 26.65 -18.77 16.42
N ARG A 660 26.88 -18.16 17.60
CA ARG A 660 26.01 -18.36 18.78
C ARG A 660 24.57 -17.91 18.54
N TRP A 661 24.37 -16.80 17.83
CA TRP A 661 23.02 -16.34 17.50
C TRP A 661 22.28 -17.30 16.56
N PHE A 662 22.95 -17.81 15.52
CA PHE A 662 22.33 -18.81 14.63
C PHE A 662 21.97 -20.10 15.37
N ASP A 663 22.85 -20.56 16.26
CA ASP A 663 22.63 -21.73 17.10
C ASP A 663 21.36 -21.60 17.96
N ALA A 664 21.16 -20.41 18.54
CA ALA A 664 19.97 -20.11 19.32
C ALA A 664 18.70 -20.00 18.44
N ILE A 665 18.79 -19.35 17.26
CA ILE A 665 17.70 -19.33 16.28
C ILE A 665 17.28 -20.76 15.95
N ALA A 666 18.22 -21.61 15.56
CA ALA A 666 17.94 -22.99 15.18
C ALA A 666 17.29 -23.76 16.34
N LYS A 667 17.82 -23.63 17.56
CA LYS A 667 17.31 -24.30 18.77
C LYS A 667 15.87 -23.92 19.12
N GLU A 668 15.53 -22.65 18.98
CA GLU A 668 14.21 -22.14 19.36
C GLU A 668 13.23 -22.07 18.18
N THR A 669 13.66 -22.45 16.96
CA THR A 669 12.81 -22.48 15.77
C THR A 669 11.61 -23.39 15.97
N LYS A 670 10.42 -22.86 15.69
CA LYS A 670 9.16 -23.61 15.67
C LYS A 670 8.69 -23.84 14.24
N ALA A 671 7.81 -24.80 14.07
CA ALA A 671 7.22 -25.11 12.79
C ALA A 671 5.78 -25.61 12.92
N TYR A 672 5.05 -25.58 11.81
CA TYR A 672 3.77 -26.24 11.65
C TYR A 672 3.62 -26.79 10.23
N LEU A 673 2.69 -27.74 10.06
CA LEU A 673 2.32 -28.27 8.75
C LEU A 673 1.03 -27.61 8.30
N GLU A 674 1.10 -26.89 7.18
CA GLU A 674 -0.05 -26.27 6.53
C GLU A 674 -0.56 -27.18 5.41
N PRO A 675 -1.82 -27.67 5.48
CA PRO A 675 -2.34 -28.60 4.48
C PRO A 675 -2.63 -27.89 3.15
N LEU A 676 -2.14 -28.46 2.04
CA LEU A 676 -2.57 -28.04 0.69
C LEU A 676 -3.84 -28.76 0.24
N SER A 677 -4.18 -29.87 0.90
CA SER A 677 -5.47 -30.53 0.80
C SER A 677 -5.90 -30.91 2.21
N THR A 678 -7.00 -30.36 2.70
CA THR A 678 -7.55 -30.75 4.00
C THR A 678 -8.00 -32.21 3.96
N SER A 679 -7.77 -32.97 5.04
CA SER A 679 -8.48 -34.24 5.28
C SER A 679 -9.63 -34.06 6.27
N ALA A 680 -9.96 -32.82 6.64
CA ALA A 680 -10.96 -32.49 7.65
C ALA A 680 -12.03 -31.54 7.10
N GLU A 681 -13.26 -31.76 7.55
CA GLU A 681 -14.50 -31.06 7.19
C GLU A 681 -14.34 -29.53 7.28
N LEU A 682 -14.60 -28.85 6.16
CA LEU A 682 -14.66 -27.39 6.13
C LEU A 682 -15.85 -26.91 6.94
N CYS A 683 -15.56 -26.08 7.95
CA CYS A 683 -16.55 -25.29 8.65
C CYS A 683 -17.32 -24.43 7.63
N ARG A 684 -18.63 -24.68 7.50
CA ARG A 684 -19.56 -24.03 6.57
C ARG A 684 -19.96 -22.62 7.04
N CYS A 685 -19.01 -21.75 7.39
CA CYS A 685 -19.34 -20.33 7.63
C CYS A 685 -19.08 -19.51 6.36
N GLY A 686 -20.13 -19.29 5.58
CA GLY A 686 -20.10 -18.45 4.38
C GLY A 686 -19.99 -16.96 4.69
N CYS A 687 -18.85 -16.48 5.22
CA CYS A 687 -18.57 -15.05 5.32
C CYS A 687 -17.72 -14.57 4.13
N GLY A 688 -18.41 -13.99 3.14
CA GLY A 688 -17.79 -13.20 2.08
C GLY A 688 -17.35 -11.83 2.58
N SER A 689 -16.25 -11.76 3.31
CA SER A 689 -15.52 -10.52 3.55
C SER A 689 -14.11 -10.86 4.02
N GLN A 690 -13.09 -10.38 3.28
CA GLN A 690 -11.66 -10.38 3.58
C GLN A 690 -11.28 -11.07 4.91
N ALA A 691 -10.91 -12.35 4.85
CA ALA A 691 -10.25 -13.03 5.95
C ALA A 691 -8.83 -12.46 6.12
N LYS A 692 -8.72 -11.26 6.68
CA LYS A 692 -7.53 -10.91 7.46
C LYS A 692 -7.50 -11.91 8.61
N ILE A 693 -6.43 -12.69 8.67
CA ILE A 693 -6.08 -13.54 9.80
C ILE A 693 -6.14 -12.66 11.06
N CYS A 694 -7.25 -12.72 11.80
CA CYS A 694 -7.39 -12.02 13.06
C CYS A 694 -6.55 -12.81 14.08
N ARG A 695 -5.38 -12.27 14.43
CA ARG A 695 -4.46 -12.83 15.44
C ARG A 695 -4.76 -12.31 16.86
N ASN A 696 -6.01 -11.94 17.16
CA ASN A 696 -6.41 -11.54 18.51
C ASN A 696 -7.13 -12.69 19.21
N LYS A 697 -6.67 -13.01 20.42
CA LYS A 697 -7.10 -14.12 21.29
C LYS A 697 -8.49 -13.94 21.93
N GLU A 698 -9.32 -13.03 21.43
CA GLU A 698 -10.65 -12.77 22.00
C GLU A 698 -11.71 -12.75 20.90
N CYS A 699 -12.14 -13.95 20.51
CA CYS A 699 -13.48 -14.29 20.01
C CYS A 699 -13.70 -15.79 20.26
#